data_AF-A0A6S7HJX3-F1
#
_entry.id   AF-A0A6S7HJX3-F1
#
_cell.length_a   1.000
_cell.length_b   1.000
_cell.length_c   1.000
_cell.angle_alpha   90.00
_cell.angle_beta   90.00
_cell.angle_gamma   90.00
#
_symmetry.space_group_name_H-M   'P 1'
#
loop_
_entity.id
_entity.type
_entity.pdbx_description
1 polymer ?
#
loop_
_entity_poly.entity_id
_entity_poly.type
_entity_poly.pdbx_seq_one_letter_code
_entity_poly.pdbx_strand_id
1 'polypeptide(L)'
;MPKLEANLKVLGSQTQDAKAKVHTVLSSVTIAYVFTKYNVYLTYENHEILLKCLKLPPNKEACLEFMKSIDNFDNNILTPFIQTILQYYRKQSSNRLFVRHWLSALPLLHFLRRETKPFDDMTCEKPINFSNSKWWGLGELPCKDIQKHITAGEAIAMLQNLESAFDMDRLLKRTFLILCPVEIYVYLLKTGSFSCLELCITMRKLLPDKTSFSYSESFVKSLAVFFKELNETLSNMSPSKCPKYRLPETLILLNSLVRLAVNLTHYLELSQVEVLCRLVECLVTAIDLQKRGIDLENDSVVSERENDSDENLSTPYQLTDISKMSSFFNEQFAAVDDFMNKKLSAVYLEYCRASEWNQELRAWTELLSLSAPEIFKKPWKDKFITKFKSRIHKVPLLRQIDLFALFDQQKCNTDIVTCLSDSAFEAVDKLAKGGQGERDAFERLSRNSSTNAIRLLREMLRKAWPTEKKEDNQLNDREKDEVLLKHLLTWSTWPGFLKFFGSSSSAKDKLTEDHDCAIMMTRAESCLDNLIKSVEKGTVTVATLKFLEEHSDQYLKLGEIHKTTQKVSISIEDSFSQRRRELEAFLTLRKHVECFIYFSDKFTSVDEKLRVLRDKIVQDYNELSICDLCTKRSGGYDIVFFNLDDKFHEMVSKITEIKNSQIFKKLWQKYGEKLKNELVTMEVMFTKIWSRILDKLKSINEQFLDGEMQLKKVDKYLVMCNTDYDGLEEEFMLLSRYFSGTAHLGGVKKKLGVSIKKVRSYKQLFDAQQAALAILELQEVMGLEGDFSQVEKIKEIIGGKFERQAIKSVSDNLLKAGELLKDINPTRRSCLMAFTKCFDLVTWLRKSIQDEQELKVFVDLAMISAGEDDMEIDRISCMHTSCLGFGSLIFGCKTDHGFDDLMRLCQPVWQAVDANPSIEEKL
;
A
#
# COMPACT_ATOMS: atom_id res chain seq x y z
N MET A 1 78.35 -41.01 13.80
CA MET A 1 78.53 -42.34 14.47
C MET A 1 79.13 -43.29 13.44
N PRO A 2 80.32 -43.88 13.68
CA PRO A 2 81.07 -44.61 12.64
C PRO A 2 80.28 -45.73 11.95
N LYS A 3 79.49 -46.48 12.72
CA LYS A 3 78.66 -47.57 12.17
C LYS A 3 77.52 -47.05 11.29
N LEU A 4 76.89 -45.92 11.63
CA LEU A 4 75.83 -45.32 10.81
C LEU A 4 76.39 -44.75 9.51
N GLU A 5 77.56 -44.12 9.55
CA GLU A 5 78.24 -43.62 8.35
C GLU A 5 78.70 -44.75 7.43
N ALA A 6 79.18 -45.87 7.99
CA ALA A 6 79.50 -47.08 7.24
C ALA A 6 78.23 -47.68 6.60
N ASN A 7 77.13 -47.77 7.35
CA ASN A 7 75.85 -48.26 6.84
C ASN A 7 75.32 -47.38 5.69
N LEU A 8 75.42 -46.05 5.83
CA LEU A 8 75.00 -45.11 4.78
C LEU A 8 75.80 -45.29 3.49
N LYS A 9 77.12 -45.50 3.59
CA LYS A 9 78.00 -45.75 2.42
C LYS A 9 77.62 -47.04 1.69
N VAL A 10 77.30 -48.12 2.42
CA VAL A 10 76.87 -49.39 1.81
C VAL A 10 75.55 -49.22 1.07
N LEU A 11 74.58 -48.52 1.68
CA LEU A 11 73.27 -48.25 1.07
C LEU A 11 73.35 -47.32 -0.14
N GLY A 12 74.30 -46.37 -0.13
CA GLY A 12 74.58 -45.46 -1.25
C GLY A 12 75.42 -46.05 -2.39
N SER A 13 75.98 -47.26 -2.21
CA SER A 13 76.81 -47.91 -3.24
C SER A 13 75.95 -48.53 -4.36
N GLN A 14 76.46 -48.51 -5.59
CA GLN A 14 75.80 -49.13 -6.76
C GLN A 14 75.83 -50.66 -6.75
N THR A 15 76.36 -51.29 -5.70
CA THR A 15 76.43 -52.75 -5.60
C THR A 15 75.03 -53.40 -5.62
N GLN A 16 74.84 -54.46 -6.40
CA GLN A 16 73.56 -55.19 -6.50
C GLN A 16 73.32 -56.19 -5.37
N ASP A 17 74.21 -56.29 -4.37
CA ASP A 17 74.05 -57.23 -3.25
C ASP A 17 72.88 -56.86 -2.33
N ALA A 18 71.72 -57.43 -2.64
CA ALA A 18 70.47 -57.27 -1.90
C ALA A 18 70.63 -57.68 -0.42
N LYS A 19 71.40 -58.73 -0.13
CA LYS A 19 71.56 -59.27 1.22
C LYS A 19 72.41 -58.37 2.10
N ALA A 20 73.52 -57.83 1.56
CA ALA A 20 74.33 -56.83 2.25
C ALA A 20 73.54 -55.54 2.55
N LYS A 21 72.72 -55.08 1.60
CA LYS A 21 71.85 -53.91 1.78
C LYS A 21 70.78 -54.16 2.86
N VAL A 22 70.10 -55.31 2.84
CA VAL A 22 69.11 -55.67 3.87
C VAL A 22 69.74 -55.81 5.26
N HIS A 23 70.89 -56.48 5.37
CA HIS A 23 71.62 -56.60 6.64
C HIS A 23 72.00 -55.22 7.20
N THR A 24 72.35 -54.28 6.33
CA THR A 24 72.68 -52.90 6.71
C THR A 24 71.45 -52.14 7.21
N VAL A 25 70.28 -52.31 6.56
CA VAL A 25 69.01 -51.78 7.05
C VAL A 25 68.68 -52.38 8.42
N LEU A 26 68.71 -53.71 8.57
CA LEU A 26 68.44 -54.40 9.84
C LEU A 26 69.38 -53.96 10.96
N SER A 27 70.68 -53.79 10.67
CA SER A 27 71.64 -53.20 11.62
C SER A 27 71.20 -51.81 12.08
N SER A 28 70.67 -51.00 11.18
CA SER A 28 70.16 -49.66 11.47
C SER A 28 68.84 -49.69 12.24
N VAL A 29 67.94 -50.65 11.95
CA VAL A 29 66.72 -50.87 12.75
C VAL A 29 67.07 -51.26 14.19
N THR A 30 68.06 -52.12 14.39
CA THR A 30 68.54 -52.50 15.73
C THR A 30 69.11 -51.30 16.49
N ILE A 31 69.86 -50.42 15.80
CA ILE A 31 70.33 -49.16 16.39
C ILE A 31 69.11 -48.30 16.79
N ALA A 32 68.12 -48.11 15.91
CA ALA A 32 66.91 -47.36 16.25
C ALA A 32 66.16 -47.96 17.44
N TYR A 33 66.06 -49.30 17.52
CA TYR A 33 65.43 -50.02 18.63
C TYR A 33 66.15 -49.78 19.97
N VAL A 34 67.46 -50.02 20.03
CA VAL A 34 68.27 -49.88 21.26
C VAL A 34 68.18 -48.45 21.78
N PHE A 35 68.41 -47.47 20.91
CA PHE A 35 68.40 -46.05 21.30
C PHE A 35 67.02 -45.61 21.77
N THR A 36 65.95 -46.13 21.17
CA THR A 36 64.58 -45.77 21.56
C THR A 36 64.16 -46.46 22.85
N LYS A 37 64.44 -47.76 23.01
CA LYS A 37 64.08 -48.55 24.19
C LYS A 37 64.77 -48.05 25.46
N TYR A 38 66.05 -47.70 25.36
CA TYR A 38 66.85 -47.23 26.49
C TYR A 38 66.93 -45.70 26.55
N ASN A 39 66.17 -44.98 25.70
CA ASN A 39 66.05 -43.53 25.68
C ASN A 39 67.41 -42.79 25.57
N VAL A 40 68.30 -43.31 24.74
CA VAL A 40 69.65 -42.77 24.52
C VAL A 40 69.57 -41.55 23.59
N TYR A 41 70.22 -40.45 23.98
CA TYR A 41 70.24 -39.21 23.21
C TYR A 41 71.06 -39.35 21.91
N LEU A 42 70.51 -38.84 20.80
CA LEU A 42 71.18 -38.73 19.50
C LEU A 42 71.15 -37.27 19.05
N THR A 43 72.26 -36.81 18.45
CA THR A 43 72.32 -35.48 17.83
C THR A 43 71.44 -35.42 16.58
N TYR A 44 71.15 -34.19 16.15
CA TYR A 44 70.33 -33.93 14.97
C TYR A 44 70.83 -34.70 13.72
N GLU A 45 72.11 -34.55 13.40
CA GLU A 45 72.78 -35.16 12.25
C GLU A 45 72.73 -36.70 12.29
N ASN A 46 72.89 -37.29 13.48
CA ASN A 46 72.86 -38.76 13.62
C ASN A 46 71.44 -39.32 13.42
N HIS A 47 70.40 -38.59 13.83
CA HIS A 47 69.01 -38.96 13.51
C HIS A 47 68.72 -38.86 12.01
N GLU A 48 69.23 -37.84 11.32
CA GLU A 48 69.08 -37.70 9.87
C GLU A 48 69.77 -38.86 9.12
N ILE A 49 71.02 -39.17 9.49
CA ILE A 49 71.77 -40.31 8.93
C ILE A 49 71.04 -41.63 9.22
N LEU A 50 70.55 -41.81 10.46
CA LEU A 50 69.80 -43.02 10.83
C LEU A 50 68.53 -43.17 10.00
N LEU A 51 67.74 -42.10 9.79
CA LEU A 51 66.56 -42.14 8.91
C LEU A 51 66.92 -42.47 7.47
N LYS A 52 68.02 -41.91 6.93
CA LYS A 52 68.54 -42.28 5.60
C LYS A 52 68.92 -43.78 5.53
N CYS A 53 69.48 -44.33 6.61
CA CYS A 53 69.84 -45.75 6.69
C CYS A 53 68.62 -46.69 6.89
N LEU A 54 67.49 -46.16 7.37
CA LEU A 54 66.24 -46.89 7.50
C LEU A 54 65.42 -46.92 6.20
N LYS A 55 65.78 -46.10 5.20
CA LYS A 55 65.16 -46.14 3.86
C LYS A 55 65.48 -47.47 3.19
N LEU A 56 64.43 -48.25 2.91
CA LEU A 56 64.57 -49.47 2.12
C LEU A 56 64.93 -49.12 0.67
N PRO A 57 65.88 -49.84 0.04
CA PRO A 57 66.17 -49.68 -1.38
C PRO A 57 64.93 -50.03 -2.21
N PRO A 58 64.50 -49.18 -3.16
CA PRO A 58 63.33 -49.44 -4.02
C PRO A 58 63.67 -50.48 -5.12
N ASN A 59 64.15 -51.65 -4.70
CA ASN A 59 64.45 -52.81 -5.54
C ASN A 59 63.66 -54.01 -5.00
N LYS A 60 62.97 -54.72 -5.90
CA LYS A 60 62.16 -55.91 -5.61
C LYS A 60 62.97 -57.00 -4.88
N GLU A 61 64.21 -57.26 -5.27
CA GLU A 61 65.05 -58.29 -4.66
C GLU A 61 65.41 -57.95 -3.20
N ALA A 62 65.81 -56.71 -2.93
CA ALA A 62 66.11 -56.24 -1.58
C ALA A 62 64.87 -56.24 -0.67
N CYS A 63 63.71 -55.86 -1.20
CA CYS A 63 62.46 -55.87 -0.45
C CYS A 63 62.02 -57.31 -0.10
N LEU A 64 62.14 -58.26 -1.04
CA LEU A 64 61.82 -59.66 -0.78
C LEU A 64 62.77 -60.29 0.24
N GLU A 65 64.07 -60.00 0.17
CA GLU A 65 65.05 -60.48 1.15
C GLU A 65 64.79 -59.89 2.55
N PHE A 66 64.35 -58.64 2.62
CA PHE A 66 63.92 -58.01 3.88
C PHE A 66 62.67 -58.70 4.46
N MET A 67 61.65 -58.97 3.63
CA MET A 67 60.44 -59.68 4.07
C MET A 67 60.77 -61.09 4.58
N LYS A 68 61.60 -61.86 3.85
CA LYS A 68 62.10 -63.17 4.29
C LYS A 68 62.79 -63.09 5.65
N SER A 69 63.60 -62.05 5.87
CA SER A 69 64.31 -61.86 7.12
C SER A 69 63.37 -61.58 8.29
N ILE A 70 62.27 -60.84 8.07
CA ILE A 70 61.26 -60.56 9.09
C ILE A 70 60.38 -61.78 9.38
N ASP A 71 59.99 -62.54 8.35
CA ASP A 71 59.08 -63.67 8.50
C ASP A 71 59.67 -64.82 9.33
N ASN A 72 60.99 -64.83 9.54
CA ASN A 72 61.68 -65.75 10.45
C ASN A 72 61.47 -65.44 11.95
N PHE A 73 60.84 -64.31 12.32
CA PHE A 73 60.63 -63.91 13.71
C PHE A 73 59.19 -64.19 14.20
N ASP A 74 59.08 -64.74 15.41
CA ASP A 74 57.80 -64.94 16.08
C ASP A 74 57.07 -63.63 16.42
N ASN A 75 55.75 -63.61 16.26
CA ASN A 75 54.90 -62.44 16.51
C ASN A 75 55.01 -61.89 17.96
N ASN A 76 55.31 -62.76 18.93
CA ASN A 76 55.48 -62.40 20.34
C ASN A 76 56.71 -61.51 20.59
N ILE A 77 57.76 -61.68 19.77
CA ILE A 77 58.99 -60.86 19.82
C ILE A 77 58.84 -59.64 18.92
N LEU A 78 58.23 -59.85 17.74
CA LEU A 78 58.10 -58.82 16.72
C LEU A 78 57.17 -57.67 17.15
N THR A 79 56.11 -57.96 17.91
CA THR A 79 55.12 -56.94 18.31
C THR A 79 55.70 -55.87 19.26
N PRO A 80 56.36 -56.23 20.39
CA PRO A 80 57.07 -55.25 21.23
C PRO A 80 58.18 -54.50 20.48
N PHE A 81 58.87 -55.18 19.55
CA PHE A 81 59.89 -54.57 18.70
C PHE A 81 59.32 -53.47 17.80
N ILE A 82 58.22 -53.77 17.09
CA ILE A 82 57.50 -52.81 16.25
C ILE A 82 57.00 -51.63 17.08
N GLN A 83 56.50 -51.86 18.29
CA GLN A 83 56.02 -50.79 19.18
C GLN A 83 57.17 -49.83 19.57
N THR A 84 58.36 -50.34 19.87
CA THR A 84 59.53 -49.49 20.12
C THR A 84 59.95 -48.71 18.87
N ILE A 85 59.99 -49.35 17.70
CA ILE A 85 60.32 -48.65 16.45
C ILE A 85 59.25 -47.60 16.11
N LEU A 86 57.97 -47.87 16.35
CA LEU A 86 56.89 -46.90 16.21
C LEU A 86 57.10 -45.68 17.12
N GLN A 87 57.55 -45.87 18.37
CA GLN A 87 57.89 -44.75 19.25
C GLN A 87 59.01 -43.87 18.66
N TYR A 88 59.99 -44.48 17.99
CA TYR A 88 61.02 -43.75 17.25
C TYR A 88 60.39 -42.88 16.17
N TYR A 89 59.57 -43.48 15.29
CA TYR A 89 58.87 -42.75 14.21
C TYR A 89 57.96 -41.64 14.75
N ARG A 90 57.25 -41.86 15.86
CA ARG A 90 56.44 -40.83 16.54
C ARG A 90 57.31 -39.62 16.91
N LYS A 91 58.41 -39.83 17.63
CA LYS A 91 59.35 -38.77 18.02
C LYS A 91 59.88 -37.99 16.82
N GLN A 92 60.22 -38.68 15.74
CA GLN A 92 60.76 -38.03 14.52
C GLN A 92 59.68 -37.29 13.72
N SER A 93 58.45 -37.82 13.68
CA SER A 93 57.33 -37.21 12.95
C SER A 93 56.75 -35.95 13.62
N SER A 94 56.91 -35.81 14.94
CA SER A 94 56.34 -34.71 15.72
C SER A 94 57.25 -33.48 15.88
N ASN A 95 58.47 -33.48 15.35
CA ASN A 95 59.43 -32.38 15.55
C ASN A 95 59.79 -31.70 14.22
N ARG A 96 59.49 -30.39 14.11
CA ARG A 96 59.70 -29.54 12.92
C ARG A 96 61.11 -29.60 12.33
N LEU A 97 62.13 -29.87 13.12
CA LEU A 97 63.53 -29.85 12.65
C LEU A 97 63.89 -31.09 11.81
N PHE A 98 63.29 -32.26 12.04
CA PHE A 98 63.74 -33.56 11.49
C PHE A 98 63.01 -34.03 10.20
N VAL A 99 62.15 -33.18 9.64
CA VAL A 99 60.92 -33.60 8.92
C VAL A 99 61.13 -34.17 7.50
N ARG A 100 62.29 -34.08 6.87
CA ARG A 100 62.37 -34.38 5.42
C ARG A 100 62.47 -35.86 5.03
N HIS A 101 62.95 -36.74 5.90
CA HIS A 101 63.39 -38.08 5.48
C HIS A 101 62.67 -39.24 6.17
N TRP A 102 61.91 -38.97 7.23
CA TRP A 102 61.19 -40.03 7.93
C TRP A 102 60.11 -40.68 7.04
N LEU A 103 59.46 -39.89 6.16
CA LEU A 103 58.51 -40.45 5.17
C LEU A 103 59.21 -41.39 4.18
N SER A 104 60.46 -41.11 3.80
CA SER A 104 61.22 -42.00 2.91
C SER A 104 61.60 -43.32 3.59
N ALA A 105 61.66 -43.35 4.93
CA ALA A 105 61.89 -44.54 5.71
C ALA A 105 60.60 -45.28 6.10
N LEU A 106 59.44 -44.63 5.97
CA LEU A 106 58.15 -45.17 6.40
C LEU A 106 57.76 -46.53 5.77
N PRO A 107 58.10 -46.87 4.50
CA PRO A 107 57.83 -48.19 3.96
C PRO A 107 58.36 -49.34 4.82
N LEU A 108 59.52 -49.14 5.47
CA LEU A 108 60.07 -50.09 6.44
C LEU A 108 59.07 -50.42 7.54
N LEU A 109 58.41 -49.39 8.10
CA LEU A 109 57.45 -49.55 9.18
C LEU A 109 56.17 -50.22 8.69
N HIS A 110 55.67 -49.87 7.50
CA HIS A 110 54.49 -50.52 6.90
C HIS A 110 54.73 -52.02 6.68
N PHE A 111 55.91 -52.40 6.17
CA PHE A 111 56.29 -53.79 5.94
C PHE A 111 56.52 -54.56 7.25
N LEU A 112 57.18 -53.93 8.24
CA LEU A 112 57.33 -54.52 9.58
C LEU A 112 55.99 -54.82 10.24
N ARG A 113 55.01 -53.91 10.10
CA ARG A 113 53.65 -54.11 10.61
C ARG A 113 52.80 -55.07 9.78
N ARG A 114 53.31 -55.54 8.64
CA ARG A 114 52.57 -56.35 7.65
C ARG A 114 51.29 -55.66 7.17
N GLU A 115 51.31 -54.33 7.07
CA GLU A 115 50.18 -53.53 6.57
C GLU A 115 50.10 -53.55 5.04
N THR A 116 51.26 -53.65 4.38
CA THR A 116 51.39 -53.85 2.93
C THR A 116 52.52 -54.82 2.62
N LYS A 117 52.50 -55.37 1.40
CA LYS A 117 53.64 -56.07 0.82
C LYS A 117 54.33 -55.15 -0.22
N PRO A 118 55.65 -55.29 -0.42
CA PRO A 118 56.34 -54.53 -1.45
C PRO A 118 55.76 -54.79 -2.84
N PHE A 119 55.50 -53.72 -3.60
CA PHE A 119 54.94 -53.75 -4.96
C PHE A 119 53.56 -54.40 -5.07
N ASP A 120 52.83 -54.49 -3.96
CA ASP A 120 51.47 -55.03 -3.94
C ASP A 120 50.48 -54.00 -4.48
N ASP A 121 49.62 -54.44 -5.40
CA ASP A 121 48.56 -53.59 -5.93
C ASP A 121 47.39 -53.59 -4.95
N MET A 122 47.33 -52.54 -4.15
CA MET A 122 46.19 -52.30 -3.27
C MET A 122 45.00 -51.79 -4.09
N THR A 123 44.22 -52.71 -4.66
CA THR A 123 42.91 -52.39 -5.25
C THR A 123 41.95 -51.87 -4.18
N CYS A 124 41.06 -50.96 -4.56
CA CYS A 124 40.04 -50.42 -3.65
C CYS A 124 38.85 -51.39 -3.52
N GLU A 125 39.04 -52.56 -2.89
CA GLU A 125 37.95 -53.53 -2.71
C GLU A 125 37.35 -53.56 -1.28
N LYS A 126 36.04 -53.22 -1.22
CA LYS A 126 35.05 -53.38 -0.12
C LYS A 126 35.32 -52.64 1.20
N PRO A 127 34.24 -52.33 1.97
CA PRO A 127 33.86 -50.98 2.35
C PRO A 127 35.00 -50.20 3.02
N ILE A 128 35.39 -49.10 2.37
CA ILE A 128 36.51 -48.29 2.83
C ILE A 128 36.09 -47.49 4.07
N ASN A 129 36.66 -47.83 5.22
CA ASN A 129 36.51 -47.02 6.43
C ASN A 129 37.58 -45.91 6.47
N PHE A 130 37.29 -44.78 5.80
CA PHE A 130 38.18 -43.61 5.74
C PHE A 130 38.50 -43.00 7.12
N SER A 131 37.76 -43.37 8.17
CA SER A 131 38.03 -42.96 9.55
C SER A 131 39.20 -43.71 10.19
N ASN A 132 39.55 -44.88 9.66
CA ASN A 132 40.66 -45.69 10.15
C ASN A 132 42.00 -45.13 9.68
N SER A 133 42.84 -44.69 10.62
CA SER A 133 44.20 -44.19 10.36
C SER A 133 45.13 -45.23 9.73
N LYS A 134 44.84 -46.53 9.89
CA LYS A 134 45.58 -47.61 9.22
C LYS A 134 45.42 -47.58 7.70
N TRP A 135 44.25 -47.16 7.20
CA TRP A 135 44.01 -47.05 5.75
C TRP A 135 44.90 -46.00 5.08
N TRP A 136 45.33 -45.00 5.87
CA TRP A 136 46.21 -43.90 5.48
C TRP A 136 47.69 -44.16 5.78
N GLY A 137 48.08 -45.36 6.22
CA GLY A 137 49.47 -45.70 6.57
C GLY A 137 50.02 -45.10 7.86
N LEU A 138 49.25 -44.22 8.50
CA LEU A 138 49.69 -43.58 9.73
C LEU A 138 49.50 -44.51 10.94
N GLY A 139 48.41 -45.29 10.95
CA GLY A 139 48.05 -46.15 12.07
C GLY A 139 48.02 -45.36 13.38
N GLU A 140 49.04 -45.53 14.20
CA GLU A 140 49.19 -44.90 15.50
C GLU A 140 49.95 -43.55 15.49
N LEU A 141 50.37 -43.06 14.32
CA LEU A 141 51.07 -41.78 14.14
C LEU A 141 50.09 -40.58 14.18
N PRO A 142 50.47 -39.43 14.78
CA PRO A 142 49.58 -38.29 14.98
C PRO A 142 49.41 -37.45 13.70
N CYS A 143 48.45 -37.85 12.83
CA CYS A 143 48.18 -37.20 11.54
C CYS A 143 48.06 -35.66 11.62
N LYS A 144 47.22 -35.14 12.52
CA LYS A 144 46.95 -33.70 12.63
C LYS A 144 48.15 -32.88 13.07
N ASP A 145 49.02 -33.44 13.91
CA ASP A 145 50.21 -32.72 14.39
C ASP A 145 51.26 -32.65 13.29
N ILE A 146 51.39 -33.71 12.50
CA ILE A 146 52.29 -33.74 11.34
C ILE A 146 51.83 -32.74 10.27
N GLN A 147 50.52 -32.70 9.96
CA GLN A 147 49.95 -31.78 8.95
C GLN A 147 50.25 -30.31 9.23
N LYS A 148 50.24 -29.87 10.51
CA LYS A 148 50.53 -28.48 10.90
C LYS A 148 51.95 -28.01 10.52
N HIS A 149 52.85 -28.96 10.27
CA HIS A 149 54.25 -28.68 10.01
C HIS A 149 54.64 -28.85 8.54
N ILE A 150 53.71 -29.22 7.65
CA ILE A 150 53.98 -29.42 6.23
C ILE A 150 53.38 -28.27 5.42
N THR A 151 54.25 -27.40 4.92
CA THR A 151 53.88 -26.34 3.97
C THR A 151 53.81 -26.87 2.54
N ALA A 152 53.16 -26.12 1.65
CA ALA A 152 53.07 -26.44 0.23
C ALA A 152 54.47 -26.65 -0.42
N GLY A 153 55.42 -25.77 -0.12
CA GLY A 153 56.79 -25.87 -0.64
C GLY A 153 57.54 -27.11 -0.12
N GLU A 154 57.34 -27.47 1.15
CA GLU A 154 57.95 -28.67 1.73
C GLU A 154 57.37 -29.95 1.11
N ALA A 155 56.06 -30.01 0.90
CA ALA A 155 55.41 -31.14 0.26
C ALA A 155 55.94 -31.38 -1.17
N ILE A 156 56.15 -30.31 -1.95
CA ILE A 156 56.75 -30.39 -3.30
C ILE A 156 58.19 -30.95 -3.24
N ALA A 157 59.01 -30.47 -2.30
CA ALA A 157 60.37 -31.00 -2.12
C ALA A 157 60.40 -32.46 -1.66
N MET A 158 59.40 -32.89 -0.88
CA MET A 158 59.25 -34.27 -0.44
C MET A 158 58.82 -35.18 -1.58
N LEU A 159 57.94 -34.73 -2.48
CA LEU A 159 57.46 -35.50 -3.63
C LEU A 159 58.63 -36.03 -4.49
N GLN A 160 59.59 -35.15 -4.83
CA GLN A 160 60.77 -35.49 -5.63
C GLN A 160 61.61 -36.64 -5.02
N ASN A 161 61.60 -36.78 -3.70
CA ASN A 161 62.38 -37.79 -2.97
C ASN A 161 61.62 -39.11 -2.73
N LEU A 162 60.28 -39.08 -2.85
CA LEU A 162 59.39 -40.20 -2.54
C LEU A 162 58.84 -40.91 -3.77
N GLU A 163 58.88 -40.28 -4.95
CA GLU A 163 58.27 -40.80 -6.17
C GLU A 163 58.72 -42.24 -6.52
N SER A 164 60.03 -42.51 -6.43
CA SER A 164 60.59 -43.86 -6.64
C SER A 164 60.14 -44.90 -5.60
N ALA A 165 59.69 -44.48 -4.42
CA ALA A 165 59.23 -45.37 -3.36
C ALA A 165 57.72 -45.65 -3.42
N PHE A 166 56.96 -44.88 -4.21
CA PHE A 166 55.52 -45.01 -4.31
C PHE A 166 55.03 -46.26 -5.07
N ASP A 167 55.85 -46.81 -5.96
CA ASP A 167 55.58 -48.11 -6.61
C ASP A 167 55.94 -49.27 -5.70
N MET A 168 56.96 -49.10 -4.85
CA MET A 168 57.36 -50.08 -3.85
C MET A 168 56.32 -50.18 -2.73
N ASP A 169 55.74 -49.05 -2.29
CA ASP A 169 54.76 -49.01 -1.21
C ASP A 169 53.59 -48.07 -1.55
N ARG A 170 52.47 -48.66 -1.98
CA ARG A 170 51.24 -47.92 -2.30
C ARG A 170 50.61 -47.24 -1.08
N LEU A 171 50.88 -47.72 0.14
CA LEU A 171 50.35 -47.08 1.36
C LEU A 171 51.06 -45.76 1.64
N LEU A 172 52.35 -45.64 1.28
CA LEU A 172 53.09 -44.39 1.33
C LEU A 172 52.46 -43.29 0.44
N LYS A 173 51.92 -43.63 -0.74
CA LYS A 173 51.16 -42.67 -1.58
C LYS A 173 50.00 -42.05 -0.81
N ARG A 174 49.20 -42.89 -0.12
CA ARG A 174 48.07 -42.44 0.71
C ARG A 174 48.53 -41.59 1.90
N THR A 175 49.61 -42.01 2.57
CA THR A 175 50.20 -41.24 3.67
C THR A 175 50.67 -39.87 3.20
N PHE A 176 51.32 -39.79 2.04
CA PHE A 176 51.77 -38.52 1.49
C PHE A 176 50.59 -37.60 1.19
N LEU A 177 49.55 -38.09 0.49
CA LEU A 177 48.37 -37.29 0.15
C LEU A 177 47.68 -36.71 1.39
N ILE A 178 47.42 -37.53 2.42
CA ILE A 178 46.70 -37.06 3.62
C ILE A 178 47.52 -36.03 4.40
N LEU A 179 48.84 -36.08 4.34
CA LEU A 179 49.71 -35.13 5.04
C LEU A 179 49.88 -33.81 4.29
N CYS A 180 49.60 -33.78 3.00
CA CYS A 180 49.77 -32.59 2.17
C CYS A 180 48.62 -31.58 2.32
N PRO A 181 48.92 -30.27 2.29
CA PRO A 181 47.90 -29.24 2.22
C PRO A 181 47.11 -29.33 0.89
N VAL A 182 45.81 -29.03 0.93
CA VAL A 182 44.90 -29.19 -0.24
C VAL A 182 45.31 -28.26 -1.39
N GLU A 183 45.95 -27.13 -1.08
CA GLU A 183 46.42 -26.13 -2.04
C GLU A 183 47.40 -26.69 -3.08
N ILE A 184 48.13 -27.78 -2.78
CA ILE A 184 49.04 -28.40 -3.75
C ILE A 184 48.37 -29.42 -4.66
N TYR A 185 47.09 -29.75 -4.45
CA TYR A 185 46.45 -30.88 -5.15
C TYR A 185 46.32 -30.63 -6.65
N VAL A 186 46.21 -29.37 -7.07
CA VAL A 186 46.27 -28.98 -8.49
C VAL A 186 47.62 -29.37 -9.10
N TYR A 187 48.71 -29.09 -8.38
CA TYR A 187 50.06 -29.47 -8.81
C TYR A 187 50.21 -30.99 -8.86
N LEU A 188 49.74 -31.70 -7.82
CA LEU A 188 49.79 -33.16 -7.77
C LEU A 188 49.01 -33.81 -8.93
N LEU A 189 47.83 -33.30 -9.26
CA LEU A 189 47.04 -33.77 -10.40
C LEU A 189 47.82 -33.64 -11.72
N LYS A 190 48.50 -32.49 -11.93
CA LYS A 190 49.30 -32.23 -13.14
C LYS A 190 50.53 -33.11 -13.29
N THR A 191 51.08 -33.63 -12.18
CA THR A 191 52.22 -34.57 -12.26
C THR A 191 51.84 -35.91 -12.91
N GLY A 192 50.55 -36.29 -12.88
CA GLY A 192 50.09 -37.60 -13.32
C GLY A 192 50.43 -38.76 -12.36
N SER A 193 51.19 -38.51 -11.29
CA SER A 193 51.62 -39.54 -10.33
C SER A 193 50.50 -40.02 -9.40
N PHE A 194 49.37 -39.29 -9.36
CA PHE A 194 48.17 -39.57 -8.56
C PHE A 194 46.91 -39.57 -9.43
N SER A 195 46.01 -40.51 -9.17
CA SER A 195 44.71 -40.62 -9.86
C SER A 195 43.65 -39.66 -9.31
N CYS A 196 42.64 -39.34 -10.12
CA CYS A 196 41.48 -38.56 -9.68
C CYS A 196 40.77 -39.22 -8.48
N LEU A 197 40.71 -40.56 -8.44
CA LEU A 197 40.13 -41.33 -7.34
C LEU A 197 40.86 -41.07 -6.02
N GLU A 198 42.19 -41.19 -6.00
CA GLU A 198 43.01 -41.00 -4.80
C GLU A 198 42.88 -39.58 -4.24
N LEU A 199 42.90 -38.58 -5.13
CA LEU A 199 42.75 -37.17 -4.75
C LEU A 199 41.36 -36.88 -4.18
N CYS A 200 40.28 -37.32 -4.84
CA CYS A 200 38.92 -37.12 -4.36
C CYS A 200 38.64 -37.82 -3.03
N ILE A 201 39.14 -39.05 -2.84
CA ILE A 201 39.01 -39.76 -1.57
C ILE A 201 39.73 -39.00 -0.44
N THR A 202 40.94 -38.51 -0.71
CA THR A 202 41.71 -37.76 0.28
C THR A 202 41.07 -36.44 0.63
N MET A 203 40.58 -35.71 -0.38
CA MET A 203 39.82 -34.49 -0.13
C MET A 203 38.56 -34.76 0.69
N ARG A 204 37.83 -35.86 0.43
CA ARG A 204 36.65 -36.23 1.24
C ARG A 204 37.01 -36.46 2.72
N LYS A 205 38.23 -36.89 3.01
CA LYS A 205 38.70 -37.06 4.39
C LYS A 205 39.13 -35.74 5.02
N LEU A 206 39.82 -34.90 4.26
CA LEU A 206 40.32 -33.60 4.72
C LEU A 206 39.19 -32.57 4.86
N LEU A 207 38.13 -32.69 4.05
CA LEU A 207 37.00 -31.76 4.00
C LEU A 207 35.72 -32.45 4.50
N PRO A 208 34.99 -31.85 5.46
CA PRO A 208 35.14 -30.48 5.93
C PRO A 208 36.13 -30.33 7.09
N ASP A 209 36.73 -29.15 7.21
CA ASP A 209 37.52 -28.80 8.39
C ASP A 209 36.56 -28.58 9.56
N LYS A 210 36.53 -29.55 10.48
CA LYS A 210 35.64 -29.53 11.65
C LYS A 210 35.92 -28.38 12.62
N THR A 211 36.99 -27.60 12.41
CA THR A 211 37.36 -26.47 13.27
C THR A 211 36.92 -25.10 12.73
N SER A 212 36.48 -25.03 11.46
CA SER A 212 36.13 -23.77 10.78
C SER A 212 34.64 -23.70 10.45
N PHE A 213 33.99 -22.55 10.66
CA PHE A 213 32.58 -22.35 10.29
C PHE A 213 32.37 -21.95 8.82
N SER A 214 33.41 -21.44 8.16
CA SER A 214 33.41 -21.08 6.73
C SER A 214 34.83 -21.18 6.16
N TYR A 215 34.93 -21.26 4.83
CA TYR A 215 36.21 -21.24 4.11
C TYR A 215 36.59 -19.83 3.65
N SER A 216 37.89 -19.55 3.58
CA SER A 216 38.38 -18.30 3.00
C SER A 216 38.12 -18.26 1.49
N GLU A 217 37.91 -17.05 0.95
CA GLU A 217 37.66 -16.86 -0.48
C GLU A 217 38.81 -17.40 -1.35
N SER A 218 40.06 -17.24 -0.91
CA SER A 218 41.23 -17.78 -1.62
C SER A 218 41.24 -19.31 -1.66
N PHE A 219 40.85 -19.97 -0.56
CA PHE A 219 40.77 -21.43 -0.49
C PHE A 219 39.67 -21.97 -1.41
N VAL A 220 38.49 -21.34 -1.39
CA VAL A 220 37.36 -21.71 -2.25
C VAL A 220 37.71 -21.54 -3.73
N LYS A 221 38.42 -20.46 -4.11
CA LYS A 221 38.94 -20.29 -5.47
C LYS A 221 39.90 -21.41 -5.86
N SER A 222 40.80 -21.81 -4.97
CA SER A 222 41.70 -22.95 -5.20
C SER A 222 40.93 -24.26 -5.41
N LEU A 223 39.84 -24.48 -4.66
CA LEU A 223 38.96 -25.64 -4.87
C LEU A 223 38.28 -25.61 -6.25
N ALA A 224 37.76 -24.46 -6.67
CA ALA A 224 37.15 -24.31 -8.00
C ALA A 224 38.16 -24.62 -9.12
N VAL A 225 39.39 -24.10 -9.01
CA VAL A 225 40.48 -24.40 -9.95
C VAL A 225 40.82 -25.88 -9.95
N PHE A 226 40.89 -26.52 -8.78
CA PHE A 226 41.15 -27.95 -8.67
C PHE A 226 40.08 -28.79 -9.37
N PHE A 227 38.80 -28.56 -9.09
CA PHE A 227 37.74 -29.35 -9.71
C PHE A 227 37.62 -29.08 -11.21
N LYS A 228 37.93 -27.86 -11.66
CA LYS A 228 38.04 -27.58 -13.10
C LYS A 228 39.13 -28.42 -13.76
N GLU A 229 40.34 -28.42 -13.21
CA GLU A 229 41.47 -29.22 -13.72
C GLU A 229 41.18 -30.74 -13.62
N LEU A 230 40.50 -31.18 -12.56
CA LEU A 230 40.06 -32.57 -12.41
C LEU A 230 39.06 -32.96 -13.51
N ASN A 231 38.11 -32.08 -13.82
CA ASN A 231 37.16 -32.29 -14.90
C ASN A 231 37.85 -32.34 -16.29
N GLU A 232 38.82 -31.46 -16.53
CA GLU A 232 39.63 -31.46 -17.77
C GLU A 232 40.45 -32.76 -17.88
N THR A 233 41.06 -33.21 -16.78
CA THR A 233 41.78 -34.49 -16.73
C THR A 233 40.86 -35.67 -17.02
N LEU A 234 39.66 -35.70 -16.43
CA LEU A 234 38.64 -36.73 -16.70
C LEU A 234 38.19 -36.70 -18.17
N SER A 235 37.97 -35.50 -18.73
CA SER A 235 37.50 -35.34 -20.11
C SER A 235 38.54 -35.80 -21.14
N ASN A 236 39.83 -35.61 -20.84
CA ASN A 236 40.95 -36.00 -21.71
C ASN A 236 41.32 -37.49 -21.60
N MET A 237 40.74 -38.24 -20.66
CA MET A 237 41.01 -39.68 -20.54
C MET A 237 40.32 -40.47 -21.66
N SER A 238 41.07 -41.41 -22.26
CA SER A 238 40.51 -42.35 -23.24
C SER A 238 39.48 -43.27 -22.57
N PRO A 239 38.29 -43.49 -23.15
CA PRO A 239 37.29 -44.38 -22.55
C PRO A 239 37.77 -45.84 -22.43
N SER A 240 38.76 -46.26 -23.23
CA SER A 240 39.42 -47.57 -23.07
C SER A 240 40.10 -47.79 -21.72
N LYS A 241 40.34 -46.72 -20.94
CA LYS A 241 40.88 -46.80 -19.57
C LYS A 241 39.82 -47.07 -18.50
N CYS A 242 38.53 -47.07 -18.87
CA CYS A 242 37.40 -47.30 -17.96
C CYS A 242 36.53 -48.51 -18.39
N PRO A 243 37.12 -49.71 -18.51
CA PRO A 243 36.39 -50.95 -18.82
C PRO A 243 35.41 -51.34 -17.70
N LYS A 244 34.49 -52.27 -17.99
CA LYS A 244 33.42 -52.68 -17.07
C LYS A 244 33.94 -53.19 -15.72
N TYR A 245 35.09 -53.87 -15.68
CA TYR A 245 35.64 -54.38 -14.42
C TYR A 245 36.11 -53.28 -13.46
N ARG A 246 36.36 -52.04 -13.94
CA ARG A 246 36.71 -50.87 -13.11
C ARG A 246 35.50 -50.09 -12.59
N LEU A 247 34.28 -50.51 -12.93
CA LEU A 247 33.05 -49.88 -12.44
C LEU A 247 33.04 -49.68 -10.90
N PRO A 248 33.51 -50.61 -10.05
CA PRO A 248 33.60 -50.38 -8.60
C PRO A 248 34.45 -49.16 -8.21
N GLU A 249 35.57 -48.92 -8.89
CA GLU A 249 36.44 -47.76 -8.65
C GLU A 249 35.71 -46.46 -9.01
N THR A 250 35.02 -46.45 -10.15
CA THR A 250 34.19 -45.33 -10.59
C THR A 250 33.07 -45.05 -9.59
N LEU A 251 32.37 -46.08 -9.09
CA LEU A 251 31.32 -45.89 -8.07
C LEU A 251 31.87 -45.27 -6.77
N ILE A 252 33.11 -45.59 -6.38
CA ILE A 252 33.77 -44.96 -5.23
C ILE A 252 34.13 -43.50 -5.54
N LEU A 253 34.61 -43.20 -6.74
CA LEU A 253 34.86 -41.82 -7.19
C LEU A 253 33.56 -41.00 -7.15
N LEU A 254 32.48 -41.51 -7.76
CA LEU A 254 31.18 -40.85 -7.79
C LEU A 254 30.65 -40.59 -6.38
N ASN A 255 30.64 -41.60 -5.51
CA ASN A 255 30.24 -41.42 -4.12
C ASN A 255 31.13 -40.40 -3.39
N SER A 256 32.42 -40.32 -3.71
CA SER A 256 33.32 -39.34 -3.11
C SER A 256 33.01 -37.92 -3.55
N LEU A 257 32.72 -37.70 -4.84
CA LEU A 257 32.31 -36.42 -5.40
C LEU A 257 30.96 -35.95 -4.83
N VAL A 258 29.97 -36.85 -4.70
CA VAL A 258 28.67 -36.53 -4.07
C VAL A 258 28.87 -36.11 -2.62
N ARG A 259 29.64 -36.88 -1.84
CA ARG A 259 29.83 -36.61 -0.41
C ARG A 259 30.65 -35.33 -0.19
N LEU A 260 31.60 -35.03 -1.08
CA LEU A 260 32.29 -33.74 -1.11
C LEU A 260 31.31 -32.60 -1.33
N ALA A 261 30.45 -32.68 -2.34
CA ALA A 261 29.44 -31.66 -2.61
C ALA A 261 28.52 -31.43 -1.41
N VAL A 262 27.95 -32.52 -0.85
CA VAL A 262 27.09 -32.48 0.35
C VAL A 262 27.80 -31.80 1.52
N ASN A 263 29.03 -32.23 1.84
CA ASN A 263 29.80 -31.66 2.95
C ASN A 263 30.07 -30.17 2.76
N LEU A 264 30.47 -29.76 1.54
CA LEU A 264 30.82 -28.38 1.23
C LEU A 264 29.61 -27.43 1.29
N THR A 265 28.39 -27.91 1.04
CA THR A 265 27.17 -27.06 1.12
C THR A 265 27.02 -26.32 2.46
N HIS A 266 27.54 -26.90 3.54
CA HIS A 266 27.45 -26.31 4.88
C HIS A 266 28.39 -25.12 5.09
N TYR A 267 29.50 -25.05 4.35
CA TYR A 267 30.60 -24.10 4.57
C TYR A 267 30.73 -23.04 3.48
N LEU A 268 30.10 -23.26 2.32
CA LEU A 268 30.12 -22.32 1.21
C LEU A 268 29.09 -21.20 1.39
N GLU A 269 29.43 -20.02 0.88
CA GLU A 269 28.51 -18.89 0.70
C GLU A 269 27.77 -18.98 -0.65
N LEU A 270 26.67 -18.25 -0.80
CA LEU A 270 25.88 -18.27 -2.05
C LEU A 270 26.72 -17.89 -3.28
N SER A 271 27.62 -16.90 -3.13
CA SER A 271 28.55 -16.44 -4.16
C SER A 271 29.58 -17.49 -4.58
N GLN A 272 29.70 -18.58 -3.82
CA GLN A 272 30.71 -19.64 -3.99
C GLN A 272 30.11 -20.93 -4.56
N VAL A 273 28.89 -20.88 -5.10
CA VAL A 273 28.21 -22.03 -5.71
C VAL A 273 29.00 -22.66 -6.87
N GLU A 274 29.90 -21.92 -7.51
CA GLU A 274 30.76 -22.41 -8.60
C GLU A 274 31.46 -23.73 -8.23
N VAL A 275 31.97 -23.86 -7.00
CA VAL A 275 32.64 -25.10 -6.55
C VAL A 275 31.71 -26.31 -6.63
N LEU A 276 30.43 -26.15 -6.29
CA LEU A 276 29.44 -27.20 -6.39
C LEU A 276 29.11 -27.51 -7.86
N CYS A 277 29.03 -26.50 -8.73
CA CYS A 277 28.86 -26.70 -10.17
C CYS A 277 30.04 -27.50 -10.75
N ARG A 278 31.29 -27.15 -10.43
CA ARG A 278 32.48 -27.90 -10.89
C ARG A 278 32.47 -29.35 -10.43
N LEU A 279 32.01 -29.60 -9.21
CA LEU A 279 31.84 -30.96 -8.68
C LEU A 279 30.78 -31.77 -9.44
N VAL A 280 29.70 -31.13 -9.86
CA VAL A 280 28.68 -31.76 -10.72
C VAL A 280 29.24 -32.04 -12.11
N GLU A 281 30.00 -31.12 -12.68
CA GLU A 281 30.71 -31.33 -13.97
C GLU A 281 31.63 -32.56 -13.88
N CYS A 282 32.47 -32.65 -12.84
CA CYS A 282 33.33 -33.81 -12.61
C CYS A 282 32.55 -35.12 -12.53
N LEU A 283 31.42 -35.11 -11.80
CA LEU A 283 30.58 -36.29 -11.62
C LEU A 283 29.96 -36.73 -12.95
N VAL A 284 29.40 -35.79 -13.71
CA VAL A 284 28.79 -36.07 -15.01
C VAL A 284 29.83 -36.57 -16.01
N THR A 285 31.01 -35.95 -16.06
CA THR A 285 32.12 -36.41 -16.91
C THR A 285 32.58 -37.81 -16.54
N ALA A 286 32.66 -38.14 -15.25
CA ALA A 286 33.01 -39.49 -14.80
C ALA A 286 31.96 -40.54 -15.18
N ILE A 287 30.66 -40.21 -15.06
CA ILE A 287 29.55 -41.08 -15.51
C ILE A 287 29.63 -41.31 -17.02
N ASP A 288 29.81 -40.23 -17.78
CA ASP A 288 29.88 -40.28 -19.24
C ASP A 288 31.11 -41.07 -19.73
N LEU A 289 32.27 -40.86 -19.12
CA LEU A 289 33.50 -41.60 -19.42
C LEU A 289 33.34 -43.09 -19.16
N GLN A 290 32.76 -43.48 -18.01
CA GLN A 290 32.53 -44.88 -17.67
C GLN A 290 31.52 -45.53 -18.61
N LYS A 291 30.46 -44.80 -19.00
CA LYS A 291 29.47 -45.28 -19.96
C LYS A 291 30.13 -45.54 -21.32
N ARG A 292 30.87 -44.56 -21.85
CA ARG A 292 31.62 -44.72 -23.11
C ARG A 292 32.63 -45.87 -23.07
N GLY A 293 33.29 -46.10 -21.93
CA GLY A 293 34.20 -47.23 -21.75
C GLY A 293 33.50 -48.60 -21.82
N ILE A 294 32.31 -48.71 -21.22
CA ILE A 294 31.46 -49.90 -21.30
C ILE A 294 30.96 -50.10 -22.73
N ASP A 295 30.49 -49.04 -23.39
CA ASP A 295 29.96 -49.11 -24.76
C ASP A 295 31.05 -49.58 -25.75
N LEU A 296 32.27 -49.04 -25.66
CA LEU A 296 33.42 -49.48 -26.48
C LEU A 296 33.78 -50.96 -26.30
N GLU A 297 33.75 -51.49 -25.07
CA GLU A 297 34.00 -52.91 -24.84
C GLU A 297 32.93 -53.77 -25.53
N ASN A 298 31.67 -53.39 -25.42
CA ASN A 298 30.59 -54.16 -26.01
C ASN A 298 30.62 -54.12 -27.53
N ASP A 299 30.95 -52.98 -28.15
CA ASP A 299 31.12 -52.86 -29.59
C ASP A 299 32.30 -53.72 -30.11
N SER A 300 33.39 -53.83 -29.33
CA SER A 300 34.52 -54.71 -29.66
C SER A 300 34.18 -56.21 -29.56
N VAL A 301 33.28 -56.58 -28.65
CA VAL A 301 32.80 -57.97 -28.50
C VAL A 301 31.77 -58.33 -29.58
N VAL A 302 31.03 -57.36 -30.11
CA VAL A 302 30.09 -57.57 -31.23
C VAL A 302 30.84 -57.73 -32.56
N SER A 303 31.91 -56.96 -32.81
CA SER A 303 32.71 -57.08 -34.04
C SER A 303 33.57 -58.36 -34.12
N GLU A 304 33.93 -58.98 -32.99
CA GLU A 304 34.57 -60.31 -32.98
C GLU A 304 33.58 -61.47 -33.18
N ARG A 305 32.27 -61.25 -33.04
CA ARG A 305 31.22 -62.29 -33.16
C ARG A 305 30.62 -62.41 -34.57
N GLU A 306 30.94 -61.53 -35.51
CA GLU A 306 30.43 -61.60 -36.90
C GLU A 306 31.11 -62.66 -37.79
N ASN A 307 31.95 -63.56 -37.23
CA ASN A 307 32.58 -64.65 -37.99
C ASN A 307 31.97 -66.05 -37.77
N ASP A 308 30.87 -66.19 -37.03
CA ASP A 308 30.08 -67.43 -37.03
C ASP A 308 28.58 -67.11 -37.11
N SER A 309 27.95 -67.67 -38.14
CA SER A 309 26.55 -67.55 -38.49
C SER A 309 25.61 -68.10 -37.40
N ASP A 310 24.71 -67.25 -36.88
CA ASP A 310 23.26 -67.48 -36.97
C ASP A 310 22.46 -66.29 -36.41
N GLU A 311 21.41 -65.93 -37.16
CA GLU A 311 20.41 -64.93 -36.83
C GLU A 311 19.52 -65.38 -35.65
N ASN A 312 19.09 -64.40 -34.85
CA ASN A 312 18.07 -64.43 -33.77
C ASN A 312 18.57 -64.62 -32.33
N LEU A 313 18.75 -63.52 -31.60
CA LEU A 313 17.71 -63.00 -30.69
C LEU A 313 18.20 -61.70 -30.03
N SER A 314 17.44 -60.62 -30.22
CA SER A 314 17.50 -59.46 -29.35
C SER A 314 17.13 -59.87 -27.92
N THR A 315 18.09 -59.80 -26.99
CA THR A 315 17.79 -59.60 -25.57
C THR A 315 18.39 -58.26 -25.11
N PRO A 316 17.55 -57.29 -24.68
CA PRO A 316 18.00 -55.96 -24.30
C PRO A 316 18.91 -55.99 -23.07
N TYR A 317 19.94 -55.14 -23.12
CA TYR A 317 20.68 -54.62 -21.97
C TYR A 317 19.77 -54.39 -20.75
N GLN A 318 20.16 -54.92 -19.58
CA GLN A 318 19.52 -54.53 -18.33
C GLN A 318 20.01 -53.14 -17.89
N LEU A 319 19.06 -52.21 -17.78
CA LEU A 319 19.18 -50.80 -17.40
C LEU A 319 19.72 -50.52 -15.98
N THR A 320 20.12 -51.55 -15.21
CA THR A 320 20.34 -51.44 -13.76
C THR A 320 21.66 -50.76 -13.38
N ASP A 321 22.71 -50.86 -14.20
CA ASP A 321 24.03 -50.27 -13.85
C ASP A 321 24.12 -48.75 -14.13
N ILE A 322 23.40 -48.26 -15.14
CA ILE A 322 23.23 -46.83 -15.38
C ILE A 322 22.32 -46.21 -14.31
N SER A 323 21.29 -46.94 -13.84
CA SER A 323 20.38 -46.43 -12.80
C SER A 323 21.11 -46.04 -11.50
N LYS A 324 22.12 -46.81 -11.09
CA LYS A 324 22.96 -46.50 -9.91
C LYS A 324 23.82 -45.25 -10.15
N MET A 325 24.42 -45.10 -11.33
CA MET A 325 25.21 -43.91 -11.67
C MET A 325 24.32 -42.65 -11.72
N SER A 326 23.13 -42.74 -12.32
CA SER A 326 22.15 -41.65 -12.34
C SER A 326 21.64 -41.28 -10.94
N SER A 327 21.59 -42.23 -10.01
CA SER A 327 21.20 -41.95 -8.61
C SER A 327 22.19 -41.00 -7.91
N PHE A 328 23.50 -41.09 -8.21
CA PHE A 328 24.50 -40.18 -7.66
C PHE A 328 24.34 -38.76 -8.20
N PHE A 329 24.02 -38.60 -9.49
CA PHE A 329 23.70 -37.30 -10.07
C PHE A 329 22.48 -36.68 -9.38
N ASN A 330 21.41 -37.46 -9.18
CA ASN A 330 20.21 -36.99 -8.50
C ASN A 330 20.48 -36.62 -7.03
N GLU A 331 21.30 -37.38 -6.31
CA GLU A 331 21.70 -37.05 -4.93
C GLU A 331 22.51 -35.75 -4.87
N GLN A 332 23.49 -35.57 -5.77
CA GLN A 332 24.27 -34.33 -5.84
C GLN A 332 23.41 -33.13 -6.27
N PHE A 333 22.50 -33.34 -7.21
CA PHE A 333 21.55 -32.33 -7.65
C PHE A 333 20.63 -31.90 -6.50
N ALA A 334 20.10 -32.86 -5.72
CA ALA A 334 19.33 -32.56 -4.52
C ALA A 334 20.15 -31.73 -3.52
N ALA A 335 21.43 -32.08 -3.31
CA ALA A 335 22.31 -31.33 -2.42
C ALA A 335 22.51 -29.87 -2.86
N VAL A 336 22.71 -29.61 -4.17
CA VAL A 336 22.82 -28.25 -4.70
C VAL A 336 21.49 -27.51 -4.60
N ASP A 337 20.38 -28.18 -4.87
CA ASP A 337 19.03 -27.60 -4.76
C ASP A 337 18.70 -27.19 -3.30
N ASP A 338 19.04 -28.03 -2.33
CA ASP A 338 18.89 -27.79 -0.90
C ASP A 338 19.81 -26.66 -0.40
N PHE A 339 21.05 -26.64 -0.89
CA PHE A 339 21.97 -25.53 -0.65
C PHE A 339 21.34 -24.20 -1.09
N MET A 340 20.83 -24.14 -2.32
CA MET A 340 20.17 -22.94 -2.84
C MET A 340 18.93 -22.60 -2.01
N ASN A 341 18.09 -23.56 -1.64
CA ASN A 341 16.92 -23.30 -0.78
C ASN A 341 17.32 -22.65 0.55
N LYS A 342 18.32 -23.23 1.23
CA LYS A 342 18.79 -22.77 2.55
C LYS A 342 19.43 -21.39 2.49
N LYS A 343 20.22 -21.10 1.46
CA LYS A 343 20.90 -19.80 1.31
C LYS A 343 19.94 -18.70 0.84
N LEU A 344 19.02 -19.02 -0.06
CA LEU A 344 18.04 -18.06 -0.59
C LEU A 344 16.90 -17.76 0.39
N SER A 345 16.55 -18.68 1.30
CA SER A 345 15.57 -18.40 2.36
C SER A 345 16.06 -17.33 3.35
N ALA A 346 17.37 -17.14 3.45
CA ALA A 346 17.97 -16.08 4.27
C ALA A 346 17.94 -14.70 3.57
N VAL A 347 17.70 -14.64 2.26
CA VAL A 347 17.71 -13.41 1.46
C VAL A 347 16.28 -13.01 1.11
N TYR A 348 15.79 -11.96 1.77
CA TYR A 348 14.49 -11.37 1.50
C TYR A 348 14.60 -10.36 0.35
N LEU A 349 14.12 -10.75 -0.84
CA LEU A 349 14.20 -9.92 -2.05
C LEU A 349 13.51 -8.55 -1.90
N GLU A 350 12.51 -8.46 -1.03
CA GLU A 350 11.80 -7.22 -0.72
C GLU A 350 12.74 -6.11 -0.18
N TYR A 351 13.75 -6.49 0.60
CA TYR A 351 14.68 -5.55 1.28
C TYR A 351 16.13 -5.69 0.83
N CYS A 352 16.39 -6.53 -0.18
CA CYS A 352 17.73 -6.88 -0.66
C CYS A 352 18.51 -5.66 -1.19
N ARG A 353 19.79 -5.54 -0.84
CA ARG A 353 20.68 -4.49 -1.38
C ARG A 353 21.14 -4.85 -2.79
N ALA A 354 21.55 -3.86 -3.58
CA ALA A 354 22.08 -4.09 -4.93
C ALA A 354 23.29 -5.06 -4.94
N SER A 355 24.14 -5.03 -3.91
CA SER A 355 25.27 -5.95 -3.78
C SER A 355 24.84 -7.40 -3.55
N GLU A 356 23.83 -7.62 -2.71
CA GLU A 356 23.28 -8.95 -2.40
C GLU A 356 22.54 -9.51 -3.61
N TRP A 357 21.79 -8.67 -4.32
CA TRP A 357 21.11 -9.04 -5.56
C TRP A 357 22.11 -9.47 -6.64
N ASN A 358 23.20 -8.72 -6.81
CA ASN A 358 24.26 -9.08 -7.75
C ASN A 358 24.96 -10.40 -7.37
N GLN A 359 25.11 -10.71 -6.07
CA GLN A 359 25.65 -12.00 -5.64
C GLN A 359 24.71 -13.16 -5.95
N GLU A 360 23.40 -12.99 -5.71
CA GLU A 360 22.38 -13.98 -6.06
C GLU A 360 22.34 -14.22 -7.59
N LEU A 361 22.37 -13.16 -8.40
CA LEU A 361 22.39 -13.25 -9.86
C LEU A 361 23.61 -13.98 -10.42
N ARG A 362 24.79 -13.75 -9.83
CA ARG A 362 26.00 -14.52 -10.17
C ARG A 362 25.81 -16.00 -9.86
N ALA A 363 25.26 -16.33 -8.69
CA ALA A 363 25.01 -17.72 -8.32
C ALA A 363 24.06 -18.42 -9.30
N TRP A 364 22.97 -17.76 -9.70
CA TRP A 364 22.07 -18.27 -10.74
C TRP A 364 22.78 -18.43 -12.09
N THR A 365 23.62 -17.47 -12.48
CA THR A 365 24.38 -17.53 -13.74
C THR A 365 25.34 -18.71 -13.75
N GLU A 366 26.05 -18.98 -12.66
CA GLU A 366 26.94 -20.14 -12.53
C GLU A 366 26.16 -21.46 -12.60
N LEU A 367 24.98 -21.55 -11.98
CA LEU A 367 24.13 -22.75 -12.07
C LEU A 367 23.67 -23.03 -13.51
N LEU A 368 23.34 -22.00 -14.30
CA LEU A 368 22.88 -22.17 -15.68
C LEU A 368 24.01 -22.35 -16.68
N SER A 369 25.26 -22.06 -16.29
CA SER A 369 26.45 -22.17 -17.13
C SER A 369 27.15 -23.54 -17.02
N LEU A 370 26.47 -24.54 -16.44
CA LEU A 370 26.98 -25.89 -16.25
C LEU A 370 27.46 -26.51 -17.58
N SER A 371 28.73 -26.92 -17.62
CA SER A 371 29.35 -27.62 -18.76
C SER A 371 29.13 -29.12 -18.64
N ALA A 372 27.96 -29.59 -19.10
CA ALA A 372 27.57 -30.99 -19.07
C ALA A 372 26.85 -31.40 -20.38
N PRO A 373 26.84 -32.70 -20.76
CA PRO A 373 26.01 -33.21 -21.85
C PRO A 373 24.53 -32.85 -21.68
N GLU A 374 23.82 -32.64 -22.79
CA GLU A 374 22.44 -32.15 -22.81
C GLU A 374 21.46 -33.00 -21.98
N ILE A 375 21.71 -34.30 -21.87
CA ILE A 375 20.91 -35.26 -21.10
C ILE A 375 20.83 -34.87 -19.61
N PHE A 376 21.92 -34.32 -19.06
CA PHE A 376 21.98 -33.85 -17.66
C PHE A 376 21.70 -32.37 -17.55
N LYS A 377 22.19 -31.59 -18.53
CA LYS A 377 22.08 -30.12 -18.53
C LYS A 377 20.65 -29.64 -18.67
N LYS A 378 19.82 -30.26 -19.52
CA LYS A 378 18.44 -29.82 -19.75
C LYS A 378 17.56 -29.93 -18.50
N PRO A 379 17.42 -31.11 -17.83
CA PRO A 379 16.65 -31.21 -16.58
C PRO A 379 17.15 -30.29 -15.46
N TRP A 380 18.48 -30.10 -15.39
CA TRP A 380 19.11 -29.17 -14.45
C TRP A 380 18.70 -27.72 -14.70
N LYS A 381 18.86 -27.28 -15.96
CA LYS A 381 18.53 -25.92 -16.42
C LYS A 381 17.06 -25.61 -16.22
N ASP A 382 16.16 -26.50 -16.66
CA ASP A 382 14.72 -26.31 -16.58
C ASP A 382 14.25 -26.14 -15.12
N LYS A 383 14.79 -26.94 -14.19
CA LYS A 383 14.45 -26.84 -12.76
C LYS A 383 14.89 -25.50 -12.17
N PHE A 384 16.14 -25.08 -12.39
CA PHE A 384 16.65 -23.85 -11.80
C PHE A 384 16.06 -22.58 -12.43
N ILE A 385 15.75 -22.58 -13.74
CA ILE A 385 14.99 -21.49 -14.38
C ILE A 385 13.59 -21.39 -13.77
N THR A 386 12.87 -22.52 -13.65
CA THR A 386 11.52 -22.53 -13.07
C THR A 386 11.54 -22.02 -11.63
N LYS A 387 12.55 -22.43 -10.86
CA LYS A 387 12.75 -21.98 -9.48
C LYS A 387 13.06 -20.49 -9.40
N PHE A 388 13.92 -19.98 -10.26
CA PHE A 388 14.21 -18.55 -10.36
C PHE A 388 12.95 -17.75 -10.71
N LYS A 389 12.21 -18.18 -11.74
CA LYS A 389 10.94 -17.55 -12.14
C LYS A 389 9.95 -17.51 -10.97
N SER A 390 9.73 -18.64 -10.30
CA SER A 390 8.85 -18.70 -9.11
C SER A 390 9.29 -17.74 -8.00
N ARG A 391 10.61 -17.61 -7.78
CA ARG A 391 11.16 -16.70 -6.78
C ARG A 391 10.88 -15.24 -7.12
N ILE A 392 11.01 -14.82 -8.38
CA ILE A 392 10.70 -13.45 -8.82
C ILE A 392 9.21 -13.16 -8.73
N HIS A 393 8.33 -14.09 -9.12
CA HIS A 393 6.88 -13.88 -9.11
C HIS A 393 6.28 -13.74 -7.70
N LYS A 394 6.98 -14.21 -6.66
CA LYS A 394 6.57 -14.04 -5.26
C LYS A 394 6.85 -12.63 -4.71
N VAL A 395 7.64 -11.82 -5.43
CA VAL A 395 8.04 -10.48 -5.00
C VAL A 395 6.95 -9.46 -5.40
N PRO A 396 6.68 -8.41 -4.61
CA PRO A 396 5.74 -7.35 -4.99
C PRO A 396 6.09 -6.67 -6.32
N LEU A 397 5.09 -6.22 -7.09
CA LEU A 397 5.26 -5.68 -8.46
C LEU A 397 6.29 -4.54 -8.54
N LEU A 398 6.19 -3.54 -7.65
CA LEU A 398 7.14 -2.42 -7.61
C LEU A 398 8.58 -2.88 -7.38
N ARG A 399 8.75 -3.97 -6.63
CA ARG A 399 10.07 -4.50 -6.32
C ARG A 399 10.63 -5.34 -7.47
N GLN A 400 9.79 -6.02 -8.25
CA GLN A 400 10.23 -6.66 -9.50
C GLN A 400 10.82 -5.62 -10.48
N ILE A 401 10.17 -4.46 -10.58
CA ILE A 401 10.64 -3.30 -11.35
C ILE A 401 12.00 -2.81 -10.83
N ASP A 402 12.15 -2.62 -9.52
CA ASP A 402 13.42 -2.20 -8.92
C ASP A 402 14.56 -3.20 -9.20
N LEU A 403 14.29 -4.52 -9.07
CA LEU A 403 15.30 -5.56 -9.29
C LEU A 403 15.79 -5.59 -10.74
N PHE A 404 14.91 -5.33 -11.71
CA PHE A 404 15.30 -5.19 -13.12
C PHE A 404 16.03 -3.86 -13.40
N ALA A 405 15.66 -2.78 -12.71
CA ALA A 405 16.34 -1.49 -12.85
C ALA A 405 17.75 -1.50 -12.23
N LEU A 406 17.99 -2.31 -11.20
CA LEU A 406 19.31 -2.50 -10.55
C LEU A 406 20.22 -3.49 -11.29
N PHE A 407 19.71 -4.16 -12.32
CA PHE A 407 20.39 -5.23 -13.05
C PHE A 407 21.42 -4.71 -14.07
N ASP A 408 22.61 -5.32 -14.10
CA ASP A 408 23.64 -5.12 -15.14
C ASP A 408 23.61 -6.29 -16.13
N GLN A 409 23.14 -6.03 -17.37
CA GLN A 409 22.90 -7.06 -18.38
C GLN A 409 24.17 -7.82 -18.81
N GLN A 410 25.35 -7.21 -18.68
CA GLN A 410 26.59 -7.74 -19.26
C GLN A 410 27.16 -8.96 -18.52
N LYS A 411 26.60 -9.34 -17.36
CA LYS A 411 27.20 -10.34 -16.45
C LYS A 411 26.30 -11.52 -16.12
N CYS A 412 25.17 -11.69 -16.81
CA CYS A 412 24.20 -12.73 -16.49
C CYS A 412 23.82 -13.58 -17.69
N ASN A 413 23.40 -14.81 -17.39
CA ASN A 413 22.89 -15.74 -18.39
C ASN A 413 21.64 -15.17 -19.09
N THR A 414 21.50 -15.41 -20.38
CA THR A 414 20.39 -14.91 -21.22
C THR A 414 19.01 -15.33 -20.69
N ASP A 415 18.87 -16.53 -20.14
CA ASP A 415 17.58 -17.00 -19.62
C ASP A 415 17.13 -16.23 -18.36
N ILE A 416 18.08 -15.80 -17.53
CA ILE A 416 17.83 -14.94 -16.36
C ILE A 416 17.37 -13.56 -16.84
N VAL A 417 18.06 -13.02 -17.85
CA VAL A 417 17.71 -11.71 -18.45
C VAL A 417 16.28 -11.74 -18.98
N THR A 418 15.91 -12.79 -19.71
CA THR A 418 14.55 -12.98 -20.22
C THR A 418 13.54 -13.08 -19.08
N CYS A 419 13.78 -13.93 -18.07
CA CYS A 419 12.88 -14.07 -16.92
C CYS A 419 12.65 -12.76 -16.17
N LEU A 420 13.70 -11.97 -15.92
CA LEU A 420 13.61 -10.68 -15.26
C LEU A 420 12.89 -9.64 -16.13
N SER A 421 13.20 -9.62 -17.43
CA SER A 421 12.55 -8.73 -18.38
C SER A 421 11.05 -9.02 -18.42
N ASP A 422 10.65 -10.27 -18.66
CA ASP A 422 9.25 -10.69 -18.73
C ASP A 422 8.49 -10.34 -17.45
N SER A 423 9.07 -10.64 -16.28
CA SER A 423 8.45 -10.35 -14.99
C SER A 423 8.29 -8.84 -14.76
N ALA A 424 9.32 -8.05 -15.09
CA ALA A 424 9.27 -6.60 -14.93
C ALA A 424 8.28 -5.93 -15.91
N PHE A 425 8.21 -6.39 -17.16
CA PHE A 425 7.24 -5.91 -18.14
C PHE A 425 5.81 -6.32 -17.79
N GLU A 426 5.59 -7.55 -17.31
CA GLU A 426 4.29 -7.98 -16.79
C GLU A 426 3.87 -7.16 -15.56
N ALA A 427 4.83 -6.82 -14.67
CA ALA A 427 4.56 -5.96 -13.54
C ALA A 427 4.17 -4.54 -13.96
N VAL A 428 4.86 -3.97 -14.95
CA VAL A 428 4.49 -2.67 -15.55
C VAL A 428 3.10 -2.74 -16.18
N ASP A 429 2.78 -3.79 -16.93
CA ASP A 429 1.46 -3.96 -17.56
C ASP A 429 0.34 -4.06 -16.51
N LYS A 430 0.55 -4.82 -15.43
CA LYS A 430 -0.41 -4.92 -14.32
C LYS A 430 -0.62 -3.59 -13.60
N LEU A 431 0.46 -2.84 -13.36
CA LEU A 431 0.35 -1.52 -12.73
C LEU A 431 -0.39 -0.55 -13.66
N ALA A 432 -0.01 -0.49 -14.94
CA ALA A 432 -0.61 0.36 -15.98
C ALA A 432 -2.11 0.11 -16.21
N LYS A 433 -2.59 -1.12 -15.95
CA LYS A 433 -4.01 -1.48 -16.05
C LYS A 433 -4.77 -1.30 -14.74
N GLY A 434 -4.07 -1.42 -13.61
CA GLY A 434 -4.66 -1.38 -12.27
C GLY A 434 -4.81 0.02 -11.69
N GLY A 435 -4.14 1.04 -12.25
CA GLY A 435 -4.21 2.45 -11.83
C GLY A 435 -3.59 2.75 -10.45
N GLN A 436 -3.25 1.73 -9.65
CA GLN A 436 -2.65 1.85 -8.33
C GLN A 436 -1.15 1.54 -8.39
N GLY A 437 -0.31 2.45 -7.89
CA GLY A 437 1.14 2.27 -7.77
C GLY A 437 1.96 2.67 -9.01
N GLU A 438 1.33 3.09 -10.10
CA GLU A 438 2.01 3.59 -11.31
C GLU A 438 2.89 4.80 -11.02
N ARG A 439 2.39 5.76 -10.23
CA ARG A 439 3.17 6.93 -9.82
C ARG A 439 4.42 6.55 -9.03
N ASP A 440 4.29 5.60 -8.11
CA ASP A 440 5.44 5.11 -7.32
C ASP A 440 6.45 4.36 -8.21
N ALA A 441 5.97 3.59 -9.18
CA ALA A 441 6.81 2.93 -10.18
C ALA A 441 7.60 3.96 -10.99
N PHE A 442 6.93 4.99 -11.49
CA PHE A 442 7.57 6.08 -12.23
C PHE A 442 8.61 6.81 -11.37
N GLU A 443 8.26 7.20 -10.14
CA GLU A 443 9.18 7.93 -9.25
C GLU A 443 10.44 7.10 -8.96
N ARG A 444 10.31 5.78 -8.73
CA ARG A 444 11.45 4.87 -8.54
C ARG A 444 12.31 4.75 -9.79
N LEU A 445 11.68 4.56 -10.95
CA LEU A 445 12.38 4.42 -12.23
C LEU A 445 13.08 5.71 -12.64
N SER A 446 12.44 6.87 -12.47
CA SER A 446 13.01 8.17 -12.83
C SER A 446 14.26 8.55 -12.02
N ARG A 447 14.39 8.02 -10.80
CA ARG A 447 15.59 8.21 -9.96
C ARG A 447 16.78 7.39 -10.49
N ASN A 448 16.52 6.36 -11.28
CA ASN A 448 17.51 5.47 -11.84
C ASN A 448 17.67 5.72 -13.34
N SER A 449 18.75 6.39 -13.74
CA SER A 449 19.03 6.70 -15.15
C SER A 449 19.61 5.52 -15.97
N SER A 450 19.46 4.28 -15.50
CA SER A 450 19.93 3.08 -16.21
C SER A 450 19.14 2.81 -17.49
N THR A 451 19.76 2.10 -18.42
CA THR A 451 19.13 1.66 -19.67
C THR A 451 17.90 0.80 -19.42
N ASN A 452 17.93 -0.07 -18.41
CA ASN A 452 16.80 -0.93 -18.01
C ASN A 452 15.63 -0.12 -17.46
N ALA A 453 15.89 0.89 -16.63
CA ALA A 453 14.85 1.75 -16.11
C ALA A 453 14.15 2.53 -17.23
N ILE A 454 14.92 3.04 -18.20
CA ILE A 454 14.38 3.73 -19.39
C ILE A 454 13.54 2.79 -20.25
N ARG A 455 13.96 1.53 -20.43
CA ARG A 455 13.16 0.52 -21.14
C ARG A 455 11.81 0.26 -20.47
N LEU A 456 11.77 0.18 -19.14
CA LEU A 456 10.51 0.02 -18.40
C LEU A 456 9.63 1.27 -18.49
N LEU A 457 10.21 2.47 -18.44
CA LEU A 457 9.47 3.73 -18.64
C LEU A 457 8.83 3.81 -20.04
N ARG A 458 9.56 3.39 -21.09
CA ARG A 458 9.02 3.30 -22.45
C ARG A 458 7.84 2.34 -22.53
N GLU A 459 7.98 1.15 -21.94
CA GLU A 459 6.89 0.17 -21.94
C GLU A 459 5.68 0.63 -21.11
N MET A 460 5.92 1.28 -19.97
CA MET A 460 4.88 1.88 -19.16
C MET A 460 4.07 2.91 -19.96
N LEU A 461 4.76 3.79 -20.71
CA LEU A 461 4.10 4.75 -21.60
C LEU A 461 3.27 4.05 -22.68
N ARG A 462 3.82 3.03 -23.34
CA ARG A 462 3.08 2.26 -24.36
C ARG A 462 1.85 1.59 -23.80
N LYS A 463 1.94 0.94 -22.64
CA LYS A 463 0.83 0.21 -22.03
C LYS A 463 -0.26 1.15 -21.55
N ALA A 464 0.11 2.25 -20.89
CA ALA A 464 -0.83 3.26 -20.42
C ALA A 464 -1.46 4.07 -21.56
N TRP A 465 -0.86 4.13 -22.75
CA TRP A 465 -1.41 4.87 -23.87
C TRP A 465 -2.85 4.41 -24.22
N PRO A 466 -3.81 5.33 -24.47
CA PRO A 466 -5.22 4.99 -24.68
C PRO A 466 -5.45 3.93 -25.76
N THR A 467 -6.23 2.89 -25.43
CA THR A 467 -6.53 1.74 -26.28
C THR A 467 -7.33 2.10 -27.52
N GLU A 468 -8.18 3.11 -27.43
CA GLU A 468 -8.98 3.66 -28.53
C GLU A 468 -8.09 4.29 -29.61
N LYS A 469 -6.84 4.63 -29.28
CA LYS A 469 -5.81 5.05 -30.26
C LYS A 469 -4.95 3.90 -30.78
N LYS A 470 -5.07 2.69 -30.22
CA LYS A 470 -4.31 1.49 -30.59
C LYS A 470 -5.05 0.60 -31.58
N GLU A 471 -6.38 0.48 -31.47
CA GLU A 471 -7.14 -0.53 -32.21
C GLU A 471 -7.94 -0.04 -33.43
N ASP A 472 -8.11 1.27 -33.68
CA ASP A 472 -8.86 1.67 -34.89
C ASP A 472 -8.55 3.07 -35.44
N ASN A 473 -8.32 3.14 -36.75
CA ASN A 473 -8.18 4.37 -37.54
C ASN A 473 -9.52 5.07 -37.82
N GLN A 474 -10.61 4.65 -37.16
CA GLN A 474 -11.97 5.15 -37.40
C GLN A 474 -12.28 6.47 -36.68
N LEU A 475 -11.52 6.85 -35.64
CA LEU A 475 -11.70 8.13 -34.96
C LEU A 475 -11.21 9.29 -35.83
N ASN A 476 -12.00 10.36 -35.91
CA ASN A 476 -11.55 11.60 -36.51
C ASN A 476 -10.51 12.30 -35.61
N ASP A 477 -9.81 13.31 -36.15
CA ASP A 477 -8.72 13.97 -35.42
C ASP A 477 -9.21 14.67 -34.14
N ARG A 478 -10.47 15.14 -34.12
CA ARG A 478 -11.08 15.81 -32.96
C ARG A 478 -11.34 14.84 -31.81
N GLU A 479 -11.89 13.66 -32.11
CA GLU A 479 -12.13 12.60 -31.13
C GLU A 479 -10.80 12.05 -30.58
N LYS A 480 -9.79 11.92 -31.43
CA LYS A 480 -8.43 11.55 -30.99
C LYS A 480 -7.87 12.56 -30.00
N ASP A 481 -8.02 13.86 -30.25
CA ASP A 481 -7.54 14.89 -29.34
C ASP A 481 -8.30 14.89 -28.02
N GLU A 482 -9.61 14.65 -28.03
CA GLU A 482 -10.42 14.56 -26.82
C GLU A 482 -10.03 13.37 -25.93
N VAL A 483 -9.83 12.18 -26.52
CA VAL A 483 -9.37 10.98 -25.79
C VAL A 483 -8.01 11.24 -25.14
N LEU A 484 -7.09 11.91 -25.85
CA LEU A 484 -5.78 12.25 -25.31
C LEU A 484 -5.86 13.28 -24.20
N LEU A 485 -6.70 14.30 -24.35
CA LEU A 485 -6.94 15.30 -23.32
C LEU A 485 -7.48 14.65 -22.04
N LYS A 486 -8.45 13.75 -22.17
CA LYS A 486 -8.98 12.98 -21.04
C LYS A 486 -7.88 12.16 -20.37
N HIS A 487 -7.05 11.48 -21.15
CA HIS A 487 -5.93 10.71 -20.62
C HIS A 487 -4.86 11.58 -19.94
N LEU A 488 -4.55 12.77 -20.48
CA LEU A 488 -3.61 13.72 -19.87
C LEU A 488 -4.03 14.13 -18.45
N LEU A 489 -5.32 14.38 -18.27
CA LEU A 489 -5.90 14.87 -17.02
C LEU A 489 -6.20 13.76 -16.01
N THR A 490 -6.38 12.51 -16.46
CA THR A 490 -6.69 11.37 -15.58
C THR A 490 -5.46 10.55 -15.21
N TRP A 491 -4.48 10.42 -16.10
CA TRP A 491 -3.27 9.65 -15.82
C TRP A 491 -2.25 10.48 -15.02
N SER A 492 -2.19 10.20 -13.71
CA SER A 492 -1.41 10.98 -12.72
C SER A 492 0.10 11.07 -13.00
N THR A 493 0.63 10.19 -13.86
CA THR A 493 2.05 10.03 -14.15
C THR A 493 2.58 11.01 -15.21
N TRP A 494 1.69 11.62 -16.00
CA TRP A 494 2.06 12.56 -17.08
C TRP A 494 3.01 13.70 -16.67
N PRO A 495 2.77 14.41 -15.54
CA PRO A 495 3.68 15.44 -15.05
C PRO A 495 5.11 14.92 -14.89
N GLY A 496 5.27 13.68 -14.39
CA GLY A 496 6.56 13.03 -14.27
C GLY A 496 7.21 12.80 -15.63
N PHE A 497 6.49 12.19 -16.57
CA PHE A 497 6.98 11.92 -17.93
C PHE A 497 7.37 13.20 -18.69
N LEU A 498 6.53 14.24 -18.64
CA LEU A 498 6.84 15.52 -19.29
C LEU A 498 8.05 16.21 -18.65
N LYS A 499 8.20 16.14 -17.33
CA LYS A 499 9.38 16.69 -16.66
C LYS A 499 10.66 15.91 -16.98
N PHE A 500 10.57 14.58 -17.05
CA PHE A 500 11.73 13.71 -17.23
C PHE A 500 12.15 13.55 -18.70
N PHE A 501 11.21 13.47 -19.64
CA PHE A 501 11.49 13.25 -21.07
C PHE A 501 11.11 14.43 -21.97
N GLY A 502 10.52 15.49 -21.41
CA GLY A 502 10.05 16.61 -22.20
C GLY A 502 11.17 17.41 -22.87
N SER A 503 10.77 18.37 -23.70
CA SER A 503 11.65 19.07 -24.63
C SER A 503 12.86 19.80 -24.03
N SER A 504 12.90 20.03 -22.72
CA SER A 504 14.01 20.68 -21.99
C SER A 504 14.92 19.71 -21.21
N SER A 505 14.66 18.40 -21.24
CA SER A 505 15.40 17.40 -20.47
C SER A 505 16.59 16.79 -21.23
N SER A 506 17.70 16.55 -20.53
CA SER A 506 18.84 15.77 -21.05
C SER A 506 18.55 14.29 -21.27
N ALA A 507 17.41 13.78 -20.78
CA ALA A 507 16.96 12.41 -21.03
C ALA A 507 16.05 12.28 -22.26
N LYS A 508 15.74 13.38 -22.96
CA LYS A 508 14.96 13.38 -24.20
C LYS A 508 15.59 12.48 -25.27
N ASP A 509 16.90 12.60 -25.45
CA ASP A 509 17.66 11.82 -26.43
C ASP A 509 17.55 10.31 -26.19
N LYS A 510 17.40 9.92 -24.91
CA LYS A 510 17.23 8.53 -24.49
C LYS A 510 15.79 8.02 -24.66
N LEU A 511 14.82 8.86 -24.99
CA LEU A 511 13.48 8.39 -25.38
C LEU A 511 13.34 8.39 -26.90
N THR A 512 14.00 9.30 -27.61
CA THR A 512 13.95 9.44 -29.08
C THR A 512 14.56 8.28 -29.85
N GLU A 513 15.34 7.42 -29.21
CA GLU A 513 15.75 6.12 -29.79
C GLU A 513 14.53 5.22 -30.11
N ASP A 514 13.39 5.47 -29.47
CA ASP A 514 12.14 4.75 -29.67
C ASP A 514 11.13 5.66 -30.38
N HIS A 515 10.93 5.43 -31.68
CA HIS A 515 10.13 6.30 -32.53
C HIS A 515 8.68 6.46 -32.05
N ASP A 516 8.06 5.37 -31.60
CA ASP A 516 6.66 5.38 -31.15
C ASP A 516 6.50 6.20 -29.87
N CYS A 517 7.39 6.01 -28.89
CA CYS A 517 7.35 6.77 -27.63
C CYS A 517 7.61 8.26 -27.87
N ALA A 518 8.49 8.60 -28.81
CA ALA A 518 8.75 9.98 -29.20
C ALA A 518 7.52 10.65 -29.83
N ILE A 519 6.77 9.94 -30.68
CA ILE A 519 5.51 10.42 -31.26
C ILE A 519 4.47 10.63 -30.15
N MET A 520 4.32 9.67 -29.22
CA MET A 520 3.39 9.77 -28.09
C MET A 520 3.68 11.01 -27.23
N MET A 521 4.94 11.25 -26.87
CA MET A 521 5.34 12.44 -26.11
C MET A 521 5.08 13.73 -26.87
N THR A 522 5.42 13.79 -28.15
CA THR A 522 5.20 14.99 -28.97
C THR A 522 3.71 15.33 -29.09
N ARG A 523 2.86 14.32 -29.28
CA ARG A 523 1.40 14.49 -29.29
C ARG A 523 0.86 14.97 -27.95
N ALA A 524 1.37 14.41 -26.84
CA ALA A 524 1.00 14.86 -25.49
C ALA A 524 1.42 16.32 -25.24
N GLU A 525 2.64 16.71 -25.61
CA GLU A 525 3.13 18.10 -25.51
C GLU A 525 2.28 19.05 -26.34
N SER A 526 1.97 18.70 -27.59
CA SER A 526 1.13 19.52 -28.48
C SER A 526 -0.31 19.63 -28.00
N CYS A 527 -0.89 18.55 -27.45
CA CYS A 527 -2.24 18.56 -26.91
C CYS A 527 -2.32 19.45 -25.66
N LEU A 528 -1.33 19.39 -24.77
CA LEU A 528 -1.23 20.25 -23.60
C LEU A 528 -1.04 21.73 -23.99
N ASP A 529 -0.20 22.01 -24.99
CA ASP A 529 0.01 23.35 -25.54
C ASP A 529 -1.28 23.96 -26.11
N ASN A 530 -2.02 23.17 -26.91
CA ASN A 530 -3.31 23.58 -27.45
C ASN A 530 -4.33 23.83 -26.34
N LEU A 531 -4.38 22.97 -25.32
CA LEU A 531 -5.26 23.12 -24.18
C LEU A 531 -4.97 24.42 -23.41
N ILE A 532 -3.71 24.68 -23.07
CA ILE A 532 -3.32 25.89 -22.33
C ILE A 532 -3.65 27.15 -23.14
N LYS A 533 -3.34 27.17 -24.43
CA LYS A 533 -3.70 28.28 -25.33
C LYS A 533 -5.22 28.46 -25.45
N SER A 534 -5.99 27.38 -25.44
CA SER A 534 -7.46 27.45 -25.51
C SER A 534 -8.07 28.04 -24.24
N VAL A 535 -7.52 27.72 -23.06
CA VAL A 535 -7.95 28.30 -21.77
C VAL A 535 -7.54 29.77 -21.68
N GLU A 536 -6.32 30.10 -22.11
CA GLU A 536 -5.84 31.48 -22.18
C GLU A 536 -6.74 32.35 -23.05
N LYS A 537 -7.00 31.91 -24.30
CA LYS A 537 -7.84 32.62 -25.27
C LYS A 537 -9.34 32.54 -24.97
N GLY A 538 -9.75 31.65 -24.07
CA GLY A 538 -11.16 31.37 -23.75
C GLY A 538 -11.93 30.63 -24.86
N THR A 539 -11.22 30.05 -25.83
CA THR A 539 -11.81 29.19 -26.86
C THR A 539 -12.05 27.75 -26.37
N VAL A 540 -11.66 27.44 -25.13
CA VAL A 540 -11.98 26.18 -24.45
C VAL A 540 -13.51 26.00 -24.37
N THR A 541 -13.99 24.78 -24.60
CA THR A 541 -15.43 24.47 -24.49
C THR A 541 -15.85 24.36 -23.03
N VAL A 542 -17.15 24.53 -22.76
CA VAL A 542 -17.70 24.35 -21.40
C VAL A 542 -17.49 22.94 -20.88
N ALA A 543 -17.68 21.92 -21.71
CA ALA A 543 -17.47 20.52 -21.35
C ALA A 543 -16.01 20.29 -20.92
N THR A 544 -15.05 20.77 -21.71
CA THR A 544 -13.62 20.67 -21.35
C THR A 544 -13.31 21.47 -20.08
N LEU A 545 -13.87 22.67 -19.91
CA LEU A 545 -13.62 23.47 -18.70
C LEU A 545 -14.18 22.80 -17.43
N LYS A 546 -15.37 22.18 -17.48
CA LYS A 546 -15.93 21.39 -16.37
C LYS A 546 -15.04 20.19 -16.05
N PHE A 547 -14.55 19.50 -17.07
CA PHE A 547 -13.62 18.38 -16.89
C PHE A 547 -12.28 18.82 -16.30
N LEU A 548 -11.78 20.02 -16.65
CA LEU A 548 -10.63 20.63 -16.00
C LEU A 548 -10.89 20.97 -14.53
N GLU A 549 -12.11 21.36 -14.18
CA GLU A 549 -12.51 21.64 -12.79
C GLU A 549 -12.53 20.36 -11.95
N GLU A 550 -12.99 19.24 -12.51
CA GLU A 550 -12.92 17.91 -11.87
C GLU A 550 -11.47 17.43 -11.64
N HIS A 551 -10.53 17.83 -12.51
CA HIS A 551 -9.13 17.42 -12.49
C HIS A 551 -8.15 18.59 -12.28
N SER A 552 -8.54 19.59 -11.48
CA SER A 552 -7.80 20.86 -11.34
C SER A 552 -6.35 20.68 -10.90
N ASP A 553 -6.10 19.79 -9.93
CA ASP A 553 -4.75 19.54 -9.40
C ASP A 553 -3.80 18.99 -10.46
N GLN A 554 -4.30 18.13 -11.35
CA GLN A 554 -3.52 17.56 -12.42
C GLN A 554 -3.26 18.59 -13.51
N TYR A 555 -4.29 19.35 -13.91
CA TYR A 555 -4.16 20.42 -14.90
C TYR A 555 -3.13 21.47 -14.46
N LEU A 556 -3.18 21.94 -13.21
CA LEU A 556 -2.23 22.93 -12.69
C LEU A 556 -0.79 22.40 -12.69
N LYS A 557 -0.57 21.13 -12.30
CA LYS A 557 0.77 20.50 -12.37
C LYS A 557 1.30 20.42 -13.80
N LEU A 558 0.46 20.01 -14.75
CA LEU A 558 0.82 19.96 -16.17
C LEU A 558 1.14 21.35 -16.71
N GLY A 559 0.33 22.34 -16.31
CA GLY A 559 0.53 23.75 -16.63
C GLY A 559 1.88 24.28 -16.14
N GLU A 560 2.22 24.05 -14.87
CA GLU A 560 3.50 24.50 -14.31
C GLU A 560 4.70 23.89 -15.05
N ILE A 561 4.62 22.61 -15.43
CA ILE A 561 5.68 21.96 -16.23
C ILE A 561 5.79 22.61 -17.61
N HIS A 562 4.66 22.86 -18.26
CA HIS A 562 4.61 23.53 -19.55
C HIS A 562 5.22 24.94 -19.47
N LYS A 563 4.91 25.70 -18.42
CA LYS A 563 5.48 27.03 -18.14
C LYS A 563 7.00 26.98 -18.01
N THR A 564 7.54 26.04 -17.23
CA THR A 564 9.00 25.86 -17.12
C THR A 564 9.67 25.46 -18.43
N THR A 565 8.97 24.69 -19.28
CA THR A 565 9.53 24.16 -20.53
C THR A 565 9.51 25.17 -21.67
N GLN A 566 8.44 25.96 -21.80
CA GLN A 566 8.26 26.94 -22.88
C GLN A 566 8.59 28.39 -22.50
N LYS A 567 8.99 28.67 -21.25
CA LYS A 567 9.31 30.02 -20.73
C LYS A 567 8.18 31.06 -20.96
N VAL A 568 6.94 30.61 -20.81
CA VAL A 568 5.77 31.46 -21.06
C VAL A 568 5.44 32.26 -19.80
N SER A 569 5.13 33.55 -19.94
CA SER A 569 4.84 34.46 -18.82
C SER A 569 3.38 34.38 -18.31
N ILE A 570 2.55 33.52 -18.89
CA ILE A 570 1.12 33.43 -18.57
C ILE A 570 0.95 32.78 -17.19
N SER A 571 0.04 33.36 -16.39
CA SER A 571 -0.43 32.73 -15.17
C SER A 571 -1.58 31.77 -15.51
N ILE A 572 -1.29 30.46 -15.47
CA ILE A 572 -2.23 29.39 -15.84
C ILE A 572 -3.37 29.31 -14.82
N GLU A 573 -3.07 29.51 -13.55
CA GLU A 573 -4.07 29.57 -12.48
C GLU A 573 -5.02 30.77 -12.65
N ASP A 574 -4.49 31.94 -13.03
CA ASP A 574 -5.31 33.13 -13.24
C ASP A 574 -6.22 32.99 -14.46
N SER A 575 -5.70 32.46 -15.57
CA SER A 575 -6.50 32.25 -16.79
C SER A 575 -7.59 31.22 -16.54
N PHE A 576 -7.29 30.11 -15.87
CA PHE A 576 -8.27 29.10 -15.50
C PHE A 576 -9.34 29.65 -14.53
N SER A 577 -8.92 30.36 -13.48
CA SER A 577 -9.82 31.00 -12.52
C SER A 577 -10.68 32.08 -13.16
N GLN A 578 -10.16 32.77 -14.18
CA GLN A 578 -10.96 33.70 -14.98
C GLN A 578 -12.05 32.95 -15.75
N ARG A 579 -11.73 31.84 -16.44
CA ARG A 579 -12.74 31.07 -17.19
C ARG A 579 -13.82 30.47 -16.30
N ARG A 580 -13.46 30.04 -15.08
CA ARG A 580 -14.45 29.59 -14.08
C ARG A 580 -15.43 30.70 -13.69
N ARG A 581 -14.93 31.90 -13.41
CA ARG A 581 -15.79 33.04 -13.07
C ARG A 581 -16.67 33.50 -14.25
N GLU A 582 -16.17 33.42 -15.48
CA GLU A 582 -16.96 33.69 -16.69
C GLU A 582 -18.11 32.69 -16.85
N LEU A 583 -17.83 31.38 -16.65
CA LEU A 583 -18.85 30.34 -16.65
C LEU A 583 -19.87 30.53 -15.51
N GLU A 584 -19.42 30.87 -14.31
CA GLU A 584 -20.30 31.13 -13.16
C GLU A 584 -21.22 32.34 -13.40
N ALA A 585 -20.68 33.42 -13.98
CA ALA A 585 -21.46 34.59 -14.37
C ALA A 585 -22.54 34.21 -15.40
N PHE A 586 -22.17 33.44 -16.44
CA PHE A 586 -23.10 32.93 -17.43
C PHE A 586 -24.21 32.06 -16.79
N LEU A 587 -23.84 31.09 -15.95
CA LEU A 587 -24.80 30.20 -15.29
C LEU A 587 -25.75 30.97 -14.35
N THR A 588 -25.24 32.01 -13.69
CA THR A 588 -26.04 32.89 -12.84
C THR A 588 -27.08 33.65 -13.67
N LEU A 589 -26.68 34.29 -14.76
CA LEU A 589 -27.64 34.96 -15.65
C LEU A 589 -28.58 33.96 -16.31
N ARG A 590 -28.13 32.78 -16.70
CA ARG A 590 -28.99 31.73 -17.25
C ARG A 590 -30.11 31.36 -16.30
N LYS A 591 -29.82 31.18 -15.00
CA LYS A 591 -30.84 30.96 -13.96
C LYS A 591 -31.82 32.13 -13.85
N HIS A 592 -31.32 33.36 -13.97
CA HIS A 592 -32.19 34.54 -13.98
C HIS A 592 -33.12 34.53 -15.20
N VAL A 593 -32.57 34.32 -16.41
CA VAL A 593 -33.32 34.28 -17.67
C VAL A 593 -34.34 33.14 -17.64
N GLU A 594 -33.98 31.96 -17.15
CA GLU A 594 -34.91 30.84 -16.95
C GLU A 594 -36.08 31.22 -16.04
N CYS A 595 -35.81 31.87 -14.90
CA CYS A 595 -36.85 32.36 -14.01
C CYS A 595 -37.76 33.39 -14.68
N PHE A 596 -37.19 34.30 -15.48
CA PHE A 596 -37.95 35.27 -16.24
C PHE A 596 -38.82 34.61 -17.32
N ILE A 597 -38.27 33.63 -18.05
CA ILE A 597 -39.00 32.88 -19.08
C ILE A 597 -40.21 32.16 -18.46
N TYR A 598 -40.06 31.55 -17.29
CA TYR A 598 -41.17 30.95 -16.53
C TYR A 598 -42.33 31.93 -16.29
N PHE A 599 -42.04 33.19 -15.98
CA PHE A 599 -43.08 34.22 -15.79
C PHE A 599 -43.66 34.74 -17.12
N SER A 600 -42.90 34.64 -18.21
CA SER A 600 -43.30 35.04 -19.56
C SER A 600 -44.10 33.96 -20.31
N ASP A 601 -43.95 32.68 -19.97
CA ASP A 601 -44.62 31.56 -20.64
C ASP A 601 -46.14 31.58 -20.51
N LYS A 602 -46.67 32.43 -19.61
CA LYS A 602 -48.11 32.68 -19.47
C LYS A 602 -48.70 33.51 -20.62
N PHE A 603 -47.87 34.11 -21.48
CA PHE A 603 -48.31 34.90 -22.63
C PHE A 603 -48.32 34.05 -23.91
N THR A 604 -49.44 34.06 -24.62
CA THR A 604 -49.62 33.27 -25.86
C THR A 604 -48.96 33.91 -27.08
N SER A 605 -48.76 35.23 -27.08
CA SER A 605 -48.14 35.98 -28.19
C SER A 605 -46.94 36.79 -27.69
N VAL A 606 -45.74 36.39 -28.11
CA VAL A 606 -44.46 37.02 -27.73
C VAL A 606 -43.64 37.39 -28.97
N ASP A 607 -42.77 38.38 -28.84
CA ASP A 607 -41.87 38.83 -29.90
C ASP A 607 -40.73 37.84 -30.21
N GLU A 608 -40.01 38.12 -31.30
CA GLU A 608 -38.90 37.28 -31.76
C GLU A 608 -37.74 37.23 -30.75
N LYS A 609 -37.45 38.35 -30.07
CA LYS A 609 -36.37 38.42 -29.06
C LYS A 609 -36.63 37.45 -27.91
N LEU A 610 -37.87 37.34 -27.43
CA LEU A 610 -38.27 36.38 -26.40
C LEU A 610 -38.24 34.93 -26.87
N ARG A 611 -38.64 34.66 -28.13
CA ARG A 611 -38.54 33.33 -28.72
C ARG A 611 -37.09 32.85 -28.77
N VAL A 612 -36.18 33.68 -29.25
CA VAL A 612 -34.74 33.39 -29.27
C VAL A 612 -34.19 33.11 -27.86
N LEU A 613 -34.63 33.86 -26.84
CA LEU A 613 -34.22 33.59 -25.45
C LEU A 613 -34.73 32.23 -24.95
N ARG A 614 -35.97 31.86 -25.29
CA ARG A 614 -36.54 30.55 -24.94
C ARG A 614 -35.75 29.42 -25.59
N ASP A 615 -35.41 29.54 -26.87
CA ASP A 615 -34.62 28.53 -27.60
C ASP A 615 -33.21 28.41 -27.01
N LYS A 616 -32.57 29.54 -26.70
CA LYS A 616 -31.24 29.60 -26.05
C LYS A 616 -31.20 28.98 -24.65
N ILE A 617 -32.31 29.01 -23.90
CA ILE A 617 -32.40 28.34 -22.60
C ILE A 617 -32.41 26.82 -22.76
N VAL A 618 -33.02 26.27 -23.81
CA VAL A 618 -33.07 24.81 -24.03
C VAL A 618 -31.81 24.30 -24.74
N GLN A 619 -31.10 25.17 -25.47
CA GLN A 619 -29.86 24.82 -26.16
C GLN A 619 -28.79 24.24 -25.22
N ASP A 620 -28.14 23.16 -25.67
CA ASP A 620 -26.93 22.64 -25.05
C ASP A 620 -25.75 23.57 -25.33
N TYR A 621 -25.13 24.04 -24.24
CA TYR A 621 -23.99 24.95 -24.26
C TYR A 621 -22.66 24.25 -23.94
N ASN A 622 -22.66 22.93 -23.72
CA ASN A 622 -21.47 22.17 -23.35
C ASN A 622 -20.38 22.22 -24.45
N GLU A 623 -20.77 22.26 -25.73
CA GLU A 623 -19.83 22.34 -26.85
C GLU A 623 -19.42 23.78 -27.22
N LEU A 624 -20.06 24.79 -26.64
CA LEU A 624 -19.75 26.20 -26.91
C LEU A 624 -18.48 26.63 -26.18
N SER A 625 -17.74 27.57 -26.78
CA SER A 625 -16.55 28.13 -26.15
C SER A 625 -16.91 29.16 -25.07
N ILE A 626 -16.08 29.31 -24.05
CA ILE A 626 -16.34 30.26 -22.97
C ILE A 626 -16.46 31.70 -23.48
N CYS A 627 -15.63 32.09 -24.46
CA CYS A 627 -15.72 33.42 -25.08
C CYS A 627 -17.02 33.67 -25.85
N ASP A 628 -17.67 32.62 -26.37
CA ASP A 628 -19.00 32.75 -26.99
C ASP A 628 -20.10 32.98 -25.93
N LEU A 629 -19.84 32.59 -24.68
CA LEU A 629 -20.77 32.75 -23.56
C LEU A 629 -20.59 34.09 -22.85
N CYS A 630 -19.35 34.44 -22.53
CA CYS A 630 -19.02 35.59 -21.70
C CYS A 630 -17.66 36.18 -22.09
N THR A 631 -17.58 37.52 -22.06
CA THR A 631 -16.33 38.26 -22.24
C THR A 631 -16.09 39.19 -21.04
N LYS A 632 -14.83 39.32 -20.63
CA LYS A 632 -14.44 40.23 -19.53
C LYS A 632 -14.31 41.66 -20.05
N ARG A 633 -14.94 42.62 -19.36
CA ARG A 633 -14.78 44.07 -19.59
C ARG A 633 -14.22 44.75 -18.34
N SER A 634 -13.72 45.98 -18.47
CA SER A 634 -13.04 46.75 -17.41
C SER A 634 -13.86 46.98 -16.13
N GLY A 635 -15.16 46.66 -16.14
CA GLY A 635 -16.07 46.78 -14.99
C GLY A 635 -16.86 45.50 -14.63
N GLY A 636 -16.55 44.33 -15.20
CA GLY A 636 -17.26 43.08 -14.89
C GLY A 636 -17.28 42.04 -16.02
N TYR A 637 -18.32 41.20 -16.02
CA TYR A 637 -18.56 40.13 -16.98
C TYR A 637 -19.70 40.52 -17.92
N ASP A 638 -19.46 40.47 -19.23
CA ASP A 638 -20.45 40.73 -20.26
C ASP A 638 -20.90 39.40 -20.89
N ILE A 639 -22.19 39.05 -20.76
CA ILE A 639 -22.71 37.74 -21.14
C ILE A 639 -23.32 37.84 -22.53
N VAL A 640 -22.47 37.58 -23.54
CA VAL A 640 -22.78 37.74 -24.96
C VAL A 640 -23.86 36.74 -25.42
N PHE A 641 -23.93 35.56 -24.81
CA PHE A 641 -24.84 34.49 -25.22
C PHE A 641 -26.31 34.92 -25.29
N PHE A 642 -26.82 35.64 -24.29
CA PHE A 642 -28.22 36.08 -24.27
C PHE A 642 -28.45 37.41 -25.00
N ASN A 643 -27.39 38.20 -25.22
CA ASN A 643 -27.43 39.53 -25.86
C ASN A 643 -28.54 40.42 -25.26
N LEU A 644 -28.54 40.54 -23.92
CA LEU A 644 -29.51 41.33 -23.16
C LEU A 644 -28.94 42.71 -22.86
N ASP A 645 -29.77 43.75 -23.03
CA ASP A 645 -29.42 45.11 -22.65
C ASP A 645 -29.37 45.24 -21.11
N ASP A 646 -28.53 46.12 -20.58
CA ASP A 646 -28.29 46.28 -19.13
C ASP A 646 -29.59 46.44 -18.30
N LYS A 647 -30.57 47.19 -18.83
CA LYS A 647 -31.87 47.39 -18.18
C LYS A 647 -32.66 46.08 -18.01
N PHE A 648 -32.55 45.17 -18.97
CA PHE A 648 -33.22 43.87 -18.91
C PHE A 648 -32.44 42.89 -18.04
N HIS A 649 -31.11 42.97 -18.04
CA HIS A 649 -30.28 42.22 -17.11
C HIS A 649 -30.68 42.50 -15.65
N GLU A 650 -30.82 43.79 -15.28
CA GLU A 650 -31.26 44.19 -13.95
C GLU A 650 -32.67 43.69 -13.62
N MET A 651 -33.62 43.83 -14.56
CA MET A 651 -35.00 43.34 -14.40
C MET A 651 -35.02 41.84 -14.10
N VAL A 652 -34.33 41.04 -14.90
CA VAL A 652 -34.35 39.57 -14.81
C VAL A 652 -33.67 39.08 -13.52
N SER A 653 -32.56 39.73 -13.11
CA SER A 653 -31.93 39.48 -11.80
C SER A 653 -32.91 39.73 -10.65
N LYS A 654 -33.53 40.91 -10.65
CA LYS A 654 -34.46 41.32 -9.60
C LYS A 654 -35.73 40.47 -9.54
N ILE A 655 -36.25 40.01 -10.68
CA ILE A 655 -37.37 39.06 -10.73
C ILE A 655 -37.01 37.78 -10.00
N THR A 656 -35.78 37.29 -10.15
CA THR A 656 -35.33 36.05 -9.50
C THR A 656 -35.21 36.21 -7.99
N GLU A 657 -34.79 37.38 -7.51
CA GLU A 657 -34.71 37.69 -6.08
C GLU A 657 -36.09 37.71 -5.40
N ILE A 658 -37.10 38.22 -6.11
CA ILE A 658 -38.46 38.39 -5.58
C ILE A 658 -39.40 37.23 -5.94
N LYS A 659 -38.94 36.24 -6.71
CA LYS A 659 -39.77 35.15 -7.27
C LYS A 659 -40.57 34.36 -6.25
N ASN A 660 -40.15 34.34 -4.99
CA ASN A 660 -40.82 33.60 -3.91
C ASN A 660 -42.00 34.37 -3.30
N SER A 661 -42.07 35.70 -3.49
CA SER A 661 -43.16 36.53 -2.98
C SER A 661 -44.50 36.19 -3.63
N GLN A 662 -45.51 35.89 -2.81
CA GLN A 662 -46.87 35.65 -3.28
C GLN A 662 -47.54 36.94 -3.76
N ILE A 663 -47.26 38.07 -3.11
CA ILE A 663 -47.74 39.39 -3.54
C ILE A 663 -47.22 39.70 -4.94
N PHE A 664 -45.93 39.48 -5.19
CA PHE A 664 -45.32 39.62 -6.51
C PHE A 664 -46.03 38.74 -7.55
N LYS A 665 -46.16 37.43 -7.30
CA LYS A 665 -46.80 36.49 -8.24
C LYS A 665 -48.23 36.90 -8.61
N LYS A 666 -49.03 37.32 -7.62
CA LYS A 666 -50.42 37.75 -7.83
C LYS A 666 -50.51 39.07 -8.59
N LEU A 667 -49.62 40.04 -8.31
CA LEU A 667 -49.55 41.27 -9.08
C LEU A 667 -49.10 41.00 -10.52
N TRP A 668 -48.10 40.13 -10.72
CA TRP A 668 -47.65 39.72 -12.05
C TRP A 668 -48.79 39.11 -12.86
N GLN A 669 -49.56 38.19 -12.27
CA GLN A 669 -50.74 37.63 -12.92
C GLN A 669 -51.77 38.71 -13.27
N LYS A 670 -52.10 39.60 -12.33
CA LYS A 670 -53.10 40.67 -12.53
C LYS A 670 -52.73 41.64 -13.65
N TYR A 671 -51.46 42.06 -13.74
CA TYR A 671 -51.01 42.94 -14.82
C TYR A 671 -50.81 42.18 -16.12
N GLY A 672 -50.41 40.91 -16.07
CA GLY A 672 -50.29 40.05 -17.25
C GLY A 672 -51.62 39.71 -17.92
N GLU A 673 -52.69 39.46 -17.15
CA GLU A 673 -54.04 39.20 -17.70
C GLU A 673 -54.55 40.34 -18.59
N LYS A 674 -54.15 41.58 -18.31
CA LYS A 674 -54.49 42.76 -19.12
C LYS A 674 -53.82 42.77 -20.49
N LEU A 675 -52.81 41.93 -20.71
CA LEU A 675 -51.99 41.88 -21.91
C LEU A 675 -52.15 40.55 -22.68
N LYS A 676 -53.11 39.70 -22.28
CA LYS A 676 -53.30 38.34 -22.82
C LYS A 676 -53.51 38.29 -24.35
N ASN A 677 -54.04 39.36 -24.95
CA ASN A 677 -54.33 39.46 -26.37
C ASN A 677 -53.39 40.43 -27.14
N GLU A 678 -52.39 41.01 -26.47
CA GLU A 678 -51.41 41.91 -27.10
C GLU A 678 -50.12 41.13 -27.45
N LEU A 679 -49.37 41.60 -28.44
CA LEU A 679 -48.01 41.12 -28.67
C LEU A 679 -47.11 41.59 -27.51
N VAL A 680 -46.58 40.65 -26.73
CA VAL A 680 -45.74 40.97 -25.58
C VAL A 680 -44.26 41.01 -25.98
N THR A 681 -43.66 42.20 -25.87
CA THR A 681 -42.21 42.40 -26.05
C THR A 681 -41.51 42.54 -24.69
N MET A 682 -40.19 42.41 -24.66
CA MET A 682 -39.38 42.72 -23.47
C MET A 682 -39.64 44.14 -22.94
N GLU A 683 -39.80 45.12 -23.84
CA GLU A 683 -40.09 46.51 -23.48
C GLU A 683 -41.46 46.67 -22.84
N VAL A 684 -42.47 45.97 -23.37
CA VAL A 684 -43.83 45.97 -22.82
C VAL A 684 -43.83 45.33 -21.42
N MET A 685 -43.11 44.23 -21.22
CA MET A 685 -42.97 43.64 -19.88
C MET A 685 -42.27 44.57 -18.91
N PHE A 686 -41.19 45.23 -19.33
CA PHE A 686 -40.48 46.19 -18.48
C PHE A 686 -41.39 47.37 -18.08
N THR A 687 -42.09 47.98 -19.03
CA THR A 687 -42.84 49.24 -18.84
C THR A 687 -44.27 49.06 -18.34
N LYS A 688 -45.00 48.02 -18.79
CA LYS A 688 -46.42 47.81 -18.42
C LYS A 688 -46.59 46.84 -17.25
N ILE A 689 -45.62 45.97 -16.98
CA ILE A 689 -45.70 44.95 -15.91
C ILE A 689 -44.69 45.26 -14.81
N TRP A 690 -43.40 45.09 -15.07
CA TRP A 690 -42.35 45.10 -14.06
C TRP A 690 -42.25 46.42 -13.30
N SER A 691 -42.16 47.56 -13.98
CA SER A 691 -42.11 48.88 -13.33
C SER A 691 -43.32 49.13 -12.43
N ARG A 692 -44.53 48.83 -12.91
CA ARG A 692 -45.77 48.98 -12.14
C ARG A 692 -45.82 48.07 -10.92
N ILE A 693 -45.30 46.86 -11.04
CA ILE A 693 -45.19 45.92 -9.92
C ILE A 693 -44.19 46.44 -8.90
N LEU A 694 -43.02 46.90 -9.33
CA LEU A 694 -42.01 47.46 -8.42
C LEU A 694 -42.56 48.63 -7.62
N ASP A 695 -43.19 49.62 -8.28
CA ASP A 695 -43.79 50.76 -7.61
C ASP A 695 -44.86 50.31 -6.61
N LYS A 696 -45.67 49.32 -7.01
CA LYS A 696 -46.75 48.82 -6.16
C LYS A 696 -46.22 48.05 -4.95
N LEU A 697 -45.22 47.18 -5.14
CA LEU A 697 -44.58 46.43 -4.07
C LEU A 697 -43.88 47.36 -3.08
N LYS A 698 -43.17 48.38 -3.57
CA LYS A 698 -42.54 49.39 -2.72
C LYS A 698 -43.57 50.11 -1.86
N SER A 699 -44.64 50.60 -2.49
CA SER A 699 -45.75 51.25 -1.80
C SER A 699 -46.44 50.35 -0.76
N ILE A 700 -46.60 49.06 -1.07
CA ILE A 700 -47.19 48.08 -0.14
C ILE A 700 -46.27 47.87 1.06
N ASN A 701 -44.97 47.71 0.81
CA ASN A 701 -43.96 47.47 1.84
C ASN A 701 -43.84 48.66 2.79
N GLU A 702 -43.75 49.89 2.25
CA GLU A 702 -43.67 51.13 3.04
C GLU A 702 -44.92 51.33 3.91
N GLN A 703 -46.12 51.16 3.33
CA GLN A 703 -47.38 51.28 4.09
C GLN A 703 -47.46 50.29 5.26
N PHE A 704 -46.92 49.08 5.10
CA PHE A 704 -46.92 48.08 6.17
C PHE A 704 -45.89 48.40 7.26
N LEU A 705 -44.67 48.76 6.85
CA LEU A 705 -43.57 49.08 7.78
C LEU A 705 -43.82 50.33 8.60
N ASP A 706 -44.44 51.36 8.00
CA ASP A 706 -44.75 52.61 8.70
C ASP A 706 -46.08 52.53 9.47
N GLY A 707 -46.80 51.40 9.35
CA GLY A 707 -48.06 51.16 10.06
C GLY A 707 -49.24 51.99 9.54
N GLU A 708 -49.12 52.59 8.36
CA GLU A 708 -50.19 53.34 7.68
C GLU A 708 -51.19 52.42 6.97
N MET A 709 -50.85 51.14 6.79
CA MET A 709 -51.74 50.18 6.16
C MET A 709 -53.01 49.98 7.00
N GLN A 710 -54.16 50.02 6.33
CA GLN A 710 -55.45 49.72 6.95
C GLN A 710 -55.55 48.23 7.29
N LEU A 711 -56.12 47.89 8.45
CA LEU A 711 -56.26 46.50 8.91
C LEU A 711 -57.06 45.64 7.92
N LYS A 712 -58.16 46.16 7.34
CA LYS A 712 -58.89 45.48 6.27
C LYS A 712 -58.04 45.12 5.05
N LYS A 713 -57.01 45.92 4.77
CA LYS A 713 -56.07 45.67 3.67
C LYS A 713 -55.05 44.61 4.04
N VAL A 714 -54.67 44.51 5.32
CA VAL A 714 -53.87 43.40 5.87
C VAL A 714 -54.63 42.08 5.74
N ASP A 715 -55.93 42.06 6.08
CA ASP A 715 -56.77 40.87 5.93
C ASP A 715 -56.87 40.41 4.47
N LYS A 716 -56.97 41.36 3.54
CA LYS A 716 -56.90 41.04 2.10
C LYS A 716 -55.59 40.38 1.71
N TYR A 717 -54.46 40.75 2.31
CA TYR A 717 -53.18 40.11 2.02
C TYR A 717 -53.03 38.73 2.66
N LEU A 718 -53.58 38.52 3.86
CA LEU A 718 -53.68 37.17 4.46
C LEU A 718 -54.45 36.21 3.55
N VAL A 719 -55.61 36.66 3.05
CA VAL A 719 -56.42 35.90 2.09
C VAL A 719 -55.70 35.72 0.75
N MET A 720 -55.11 36.78 0.21
CA MET A 720 -54.45 36.74 -1.10
C MET A 720 -53.21 35.83 -1.12
N CYS A 721 -52.46 35.82 -0.02
CA CYS A 721 -51.30 34.96 0.17
C CYS A 721 -51.66 33.57 0.70
N ASN A 722 -52.92 33.35 1.11
CA ASN A 722 -53.40 32.12 1.75
C ASN A 722 -52.51 31.69 2.93
N THR A 723 -52.30 32.62 3.86
CA THR A 723 -51.36 32.47 4.98
C THR A 723 -51.93 33.03 6.28
N ASP A 724 -51.36 32.61 7.40
CA ASP A 724 -51.54 33.24 8.70
C ASP A 724 -50.60 34.46 8.88
N TYR A 725 -50.60 35.05 10.07
CA TYR A 725 -49.78 36.20 10.40
C TYR A 725 -48.27 35.90 10.39
N ASP A 726 -47.85 34.65 10.64
CA ASP A 726 -46.45 34.26 10.58
C ASP A 726 -45.96 34.23 9.13
N GLY A 727 -46.71 33.61 8.21
CA GLY A 727 -46.33 33.65 6.79
C GLY A 727 -46.54 35.04 6.15
N LEU A 728 -47.41 35.89 6.70
CA LEU A 728 -47.46 37.30 6.32
C LEU A 728 -46.19 38.06 6.74
N GLU A 729 -45.67 37.78 7.93
CA GLU A 729 -44.39 38.31 8.39
C GLU A 729 -43.26 37.88 7.47
N GLU A 730 -43.21 36.61 7.07
CA GLU A 730 -42.22 36.11 6.10
C GLU A 730 -42.33 36.80 4.74
N GLU A 731 -43.55 36.98 4.22
CA GLU A 731 -43.80 37.67 2.95
C GLU A 731 -43.28 39.12 2.98
N PHE A 732 -43.59 39.88 4.05
CA PHE A 732 -43.11 41.25 4.18
C PHE A 732 -41.62 41.35 4.56
N MET A 733 -41.05 40.34 5.22
CA MET A 733 -39.61 40.21 5.39
C MET A 733 -38.90 40.06 4.04
N LEU A 734 -39.45 39.23 3.14
CA LEU A 734 -38.91 39.06 1.78
C LEU A 734 -38.96 40.38 0.99
N LEU A 735 -40.11 41.07 0.99
CA LEU A 735 -40.25 42.38 0.34
C LEU A 735 -39.29 43.41 0.92
N SER A 736 -39.17 43.47 2.24
CA SER A 736 -38.32 44.45 2.90
C SER A 736 -36.84 44.18 2.65
N ARG A 737 -36.42 42.90 2.65
CA ARG A 737 -35.05 42.51 2.27
C ARG A 737 -34.72 42.95 0.85
N TYR A 738 -35.67 42.78 -0.06
CA TYR A 738 -35.52 43.15 -1.47
C TYR A 738 -35.35 44.67 -1.67
N PHE A 739 -36.09 45.52 -0.93
CA PHE A 739 -35.98 46.98 -1.09
C PHE A 739 -34.90 47.66 -0.24
N SER A 740 -34.59 47.14 0.95
CA SER A 740 -33.67 47.78 1.90
C SER A 740 -32.25 47.21 1.88
N GLY A 741 -32.02 46.07 1.20
CA GLY A 741 -30.75 45.36 1.22
C GLY A 741 -30.41 44.77 2.61
N THR A 742 -29.32 44.01 2.69
CA THR A 742 -28.94 43.29 3.92
C THR A 742 -28.41 44.19 5.04
N ALA A 743 -27.88 45.38 4.73
CA ALA A 743 -27.24 46.27 5.71
C ALA A 743 -28.22 46.94 6.70
N HIS A 744 -29.50 47.11 6.32
CA HIS A 744 -30.50 47.80 7.16
C HIS A 744 -31.55 46.86 7.78
N LEU A 745 -31.33 45.54 7.67
CA LEU A 745 -32.30 44.52 8.07
C LEU A 745 -32.64 44.55 9.56
N GLY A 746 -31.71 44.97 10.43
CA GLY A 746 -31.93 45.02 11.89
C GLY A 746 -33.01 46.04 12.30
N GLY A 747 -33.01 47.23 11.71
CA GLY A 747 -34.02 48.26 11.98
C GLY A 747 -35.37 47.93 11.34
N VAL A 748 -35.32 47.38 10.13
CA VAL A 748 -36.51 46.92 9.39
C VAL A 748 -37.20 45.76 10.12
N LYS A 749 -36.45 44.76 10.60
CA LYS A 749 -37.00 43.63 11.35
C LYS A 749 -37.69 44.07 12.64
N LYS A 750 -37.14 45.08 13.34
CA LYS A 750 -37.80 45.67 14.51
C LYS A 750 -39.11 46.34 14.14
N LYS A 751 -39.13 47.19 13.11
CA LYS A 751 -40.37 47.85 12.64
C LYS A 751 -41.41 46.82 12.19
N LEU A 752 -41.00 45.81 11.44
CA LEU A 752 -41.88 44.74 11.00
C LEU A 752 -42.47 43.96 12.17
N GLY A 753 -41.64 43.56 13.14
CA GLY A 753 -42.11 42.88 14.34
C GLY A 753 -43.11 43.71 15.15
N VAL A 754 -42.92 45.04 15.20
CA VAL A 754 -43.90 45.95 15.82
C VAL A 754 -45.22 45.95 15.04
N SER A 755 -45.19 46.13 13.72
CA SER A 755 -46.40 46.11 12.88
C SER A 755 -47.13 44.77 12.96
N ILE A 756 -46.42 43.64 12.92
CA ILE A 756 -46.99 42.30 13.04
C ILE A 756 -47.60 42.08 14.43
N LYS A 757 -46.90 42.47 15.52
CA LYS A 757 -47.45 42.39 16.87
C LYS A 757 -48.76 43.16 16.98
N LYS A 758 -48.80 44.40 16.48
CA LYS A 758 -50.02 45.23 16.48
C LYS A 758 -51.16 44.59 15.69
N VAL A 759 -50.86 44.01 14.53
CA VAL A 759 -51.84 43.29 13.70
C VAL A 759 -52.37 42.03 14.42
N ARG A 760 -51.50 41.21 15.02
CA ARG A 760 -51.92 40.01 15.78
C ARG A 760 -52.77 40.38 16.98
N SER A 761 -52.36 41.40 17.73
CA SER A 761 -53.10 41.82 18.90
C SER A 761 -54.45 42.46 18.56
N TYR A 762 -54.61 43.07 17.38
CA TYR A 762 -55.93 43.48 16.91
C TYR A 762 -56.90 42.30 16.81
N LYS A 763 -56.44 41.15 16.30
CA LYS A 763 -57.26 39.92 16.27
C LYS A 763 -57.63 39.45 17.68
N GLN A 764 -56.69 39.51 18.61
CA GLN A 764 -56.95 39.17 20.03
C GLN A 764 -57.97 40.11 20.68
N LEU A 765 -57.91 41.42 20.39
CA LEU A 765 -58.89 42.40 20.88
C LEU A 765 -60.30 42.11 20.36
N PHE A 766 -60.41 41.64 19.12
CA PHE A 766 -61.69 41.19 18.56
C PHE A 766 -62.24 39.97 19.32
N ASP A 767 -61.37 39.02 19.68
CA ASP A 767 -61.77 37.81 20.40
C ASP A 767 -62.12 38.09 21.87
N ALA A 768 -61.57 39.16 22.47
CA ALA A 768 -61.84 39.61 23.86
C ALA A 768 -63.18 40.36 24.05
N GLN A 769 -64.03 40.42 23.00
CA GLN A 769 -65.30 41.18 23.01
C GLN A 769 -66.17 40.90 24.24
N GLN A 770 -66.41 39.62 24.47
CA GLN A 770 -67.40 39.20 25.44
C GLN A 770 -66.90 39.36 26.87
N ALA A 771 -65.59 39.25 27.06
CA ALA A 771 -64.92 39.57 28.32
C ALA A 771 -65.04 41.07 28.64
N ALA A 772 -64.81 41.94 27.65
CA ALA A 772 -64.97 43.38 27.82
C ALA A 772 -66.40 43.76 28.21
N LEU A 773 -67.40 43.15 27.58
CA LEU A 773 -68.81 43.40 27.90
C LEU A 773 -69.14 42.98 29.34
N ALA A 774 -68.72 41.79 29.78
CA ALA A 774 -68.97 41.31 31.14
C ALA A 774 -68.29 42.18 32.21
N ILE A 775 -67.09 42.70 31.94
CA ILE A 775 -66.40 43.63 32.86
C ILE A 775 -67.10 44.98 32.94
N LEU A 776 -67.56 45.53 31.81
CA LEU A 776 -68.30 46.80 31.82
C LEU A 776 -69.66 46.65 32.51
N GLU A 777 -70.32 45.50 32.36
CA GLU A 777 -71.56 45.19 33.09
C GLU A 777 -71.29 45.06 34.61
N LEU A 778 -70.21 44.39 34.99
CA LEU A 778 -69.78 44.30 36.39
C LEU A 778 -69.41 45.69 36.98
N GLN A 779 -68.72 46.53 36.21
CA GLN A 779 -68.41 47.92 36.59
C GLN A 779 -69.68 48.71 36.88
N GLU A 780 -70.67 48.62 36.00
CA GLU A 780 -71.96 49.32 36.13
C GLU A 780 -72.72 48.87 37.38
N VAL A 781 -72.83 47.55 37.59
CA VAL A 781 -73.55 46.98 38.75
C VAL A 781 -72.83 47.26 40.06
N MET A 782 -71.50 47.20 40.09
CA MET A 782 -70.72 47.48 41.30
C MET A 782 -70.58 48.98 41.62
N GLY A 783 -70.98 49.87 40.71
CA GLY A 783 -70.88 51.33 40.89
C GLY A 783 -69.42 51.84 40.92
N LEU A 784 -68.55 51.30 40.05
CA LEU A 784 -67.14 51.69 40.00
C LEU A 784 -66.92 52.93 39.12
N GLU A 785 -66.31 53.97 39.68
CA GLU A 785 -66.06 55.28 39.06
C GLU A 785 -64.61 55.45 38.55
N GLY A 786 -63.75 54.44 38.69
CA GLY A 786 -62.37 54.47 38.20
C GLY A 786 -62.23 54.42 36.67
N ASP A 787 -60.98 54.38 36.15
CA ASP A 787 -60.72 54.39 34.70
C ASP A 787 -60.98 53.03 34.02
N PHE A 788 -61.99 53.00 33.13
CA PHE A 788 -62.32 51.87 32.24
C PHE A 788 -62.20 52.25 30.75
N SER A 789 -61.61 53.40 30.43
CA SER A 789 -61.57 53.98 29.07
C SER A 789 -60.95 53.07 28.01
N GLN A 790 -60.04 52.17 28.39
CA GLN A 790 -59.45 51.19 27.45
C GLN A 790 -60.42 50.06 27.12
N VAL A 791 -61.21 49.58 28.08
CA VAL A 791 -62.22 48.53 27.87
C VAL A 791 -63.41 49.08 27.07
N GLU A 792 -63.80 50.32 27.33
CA GLU A 792 -64.78 51.06 26.52
C GLU A 792 -64.31 51.20 25.07
N LYS A 793 -63.04 51.57 24.85
CA LYS A 793 -62.45 51.59 23.51
C LYS A 793 -62.49 50.22 22.83
N ILE A 794 -62.24 49.12 23.55
CA ILE A 794 -62.37 47.75 23.03
C ILE A 794 -63.81 47.46 22.60
N LYS A 795 -64.80 47.84 23.41
CA LYS A 795 -66.23 47.73 23.05
C LYS A 795 -66.55 48.54 21.78
N GLU A 796 -66.03 49.76 21.65
CA GLU A 796 -66.21 50.60 20.45
C GLU A 796 -65.51 50.04 19.20
N ILE A 797 -64.31 49.47 19.35
CA ILE A 797 -63.53 48.83 18.28
C ILE A 797 -64.36 47.76 17.56
N ILE A 798 -65.20 47.05 18.31
CA ILE A 798 -65.93 45.88 17.83
C ILE A 798 -67.28 46.26 17.19
N GLY A 799 -67.78 47.47 17.43
CA GLY A 799 -68.99 48.03 16.80
C GLY A 799 -68.87 48.38 15.30
N GLY A 800 -67.87 47.84 14.60
CA GLY A 800 -67.71 47.94 13.13
C GLY A 800 -67.04 49.22 12.60
N LYS A 801 -66.57 50.13 13.48
CA LYS A 801 -65.90 51.38 13.06
C LYS A 801 -64.40 51.23 12.77
N PHE A 802 -63.77 50.10 13.14
CA PHE A 802 -62.30 49.96 13.17
C PHE A 802 -61.64 49.26 11.96
N GLU A 803 -62.39 48.65 11.03
CA GLU A 803 -61.83 48.10 9.77
C GLU A 803 -61.08 49.14 8.92
N ARG A 804 -61.35 50.43 9.16
CA ARG A 804 -60.78 51.58 8.45
C ARG A 804 -59.52 52.15 9.13
N GLN A 805 -59.17 51.69 10.33
CA GLN A 805 -58.01 52.19 11.06
C GLN A 805 -56.69 51.62 10.52
N ALA A 806 -55.63 52.41 10.69
CA ALA A 806 -54.26 52.06 10.34
C ALA A 806 -53.58 51.26 11.48
N ILE A 807 -52.63 50.38 11.16
CA ILE A 807 -51.89 49.55 12.15
C ILE A 807 -51.34 50.39 13.31
N LYS A 808 -50.81 51.59 13.04
CA LYS A 808 -50.23 52.47 14.05
C LYS A 808 -51.20 52.91 15.16
N SER A 809 -52.51 52.87 14.90
CA SER A 809 -53.57 53.30 15.82
C SER A 809 -53.76 52.36 17.02
N VAL A 810 -53.24 51.14 16.96
CA VAL A 810 -53.24 50.20 18.09
C VAL A 810 -52.16 50.66 19.09
N SER A 811 -52.60 51.18 20.24
CA SER A 811 -51.75 51.69 21.31
C SER A 811 -51.38 50.60 22.32
N ASP A 812 -50.24 50.74 23.01
CA ASP A 812 -49.78 49.72 23.97
C ASP A 812 -50.72 49.57 25.18
N ASN A 813 -51.43 50.63 25.58
CA ASN A 813 -52.43 50.57 26.66
C ASN A 813 -53.63 49.73 26.26
N LEU A 814 -54.04 49.79 25.00
CA LEU A 814 -55.11 48.96 24.45
C LEU A 814 -54.69 47.49 24.40
N LEU A 815 -53.42 47.23 24.06
CA LEU A 815 -52.84 45.88 24.10
C LEU A 815 -52.84 45.29 25.51
N LYS A 816 -52.41 46.07 26.51
CA LYS A 816 -52.41 45.66 27.92
C LYS A 816 -53.82 45.32 28.40
N ALA A 817 -54.82 46.14 28.04
CA ALA A 817 -56.21 45.86 28.38
C ALA A 817 -56.73 44.58 27.71
N GLY A 818 -56.38 44.34 26.44
CA GLY A 818 -56.71 43.11 25.74
C GLY A 818 -56.14 41.84 26.38
N GLU A 819 -54.88 41.86 26.81
CA GLU A 819 -54.27 40.70 27.49
C GLU A 819 -54.93 40.40 28.85
N LEU A 820 -55.29 41.43 29.62
CA LEU A 820 -56.02 41.22 30.87
C LEU A 820 -57.40 40.60 30.63
N LEU A 821 -58.12 41.05 29.59
CA LEU A 821 -59.42 40.49 29.23
C LEU A 821 -59.35 39.06 28.70
N LYS A 822 -58.22 38.65 28.12
CA LYS A 822 -58.01 37.28 27.63
C LYS A 822 -58.06 36.24 28.74
N ASP A 823 -57.69 36.61 29.96
CA ASP A 823 -57.78 35.73 31.13
C ASP A 823 -59.22 35.42 31.54
N ILE A 824 -60.20 36.16 31.01
CA ILE A 824 -61.63 35.94 31.24
C ILE A 824 -62.16 34.97 30.18
N ASN A 825 -61.88 33.68 30.39
CA ASN A 825 -62.41 32.60 29.57
C ASN A 825 -63.94 32.46 29.75
N PRO A 826 -64.63 31.62 28.94
CA PRO A 826 -66.09 31.48 29.02
C PRO A 826 -66.62 31.10 30.41
N THR A 827 -65.92 30.26 31.17
CA THR A 827 -66.29 29.84 32.53
C THR A 827 -66.16 30.99 33.52
N ARG A 828 -64.99 31.64 33.55
CA ARG A 828 -64.73 32.82 34.41
C ARG A 828 -65.70 33.97 34.12
N ARG A 829 -66.04 34.18 32.85
CA ARG A 829 -67.07 35.13 32.42
C ARG A 829 -68.44 34.76 32.98
N SER A 830 -68.83 33.49 32.90
CA SER A 830 -70.11 33.00 33.46
C SER A 830 -70.17 33.27 34.96
N CYS A 831 -69.08 33.03 35.69
CA CYS A 831 -68.97 33.30 37.13
C CYS A 831 -69.12 34.79 37.45
N LEU A 832 -68.49 35.69 36.66
CA LEU A 832 -68.70 37.14 36.82
C LEU A 832 -70.16 37.52 36.56
N MET A 833 -70.79 36.95 35.52
CA MET A 833 -72.20 37.22 35.24
C MET A 833 -73.14 36.70 36.34
N ALA A 834 -72.84 35.55 36.95
CA ALA A 834 -73.57 35.03 38.11
C ALA A 834 -73.41 35.97 39.31
N PHE A 835 -72.19 36.44 39.57
CA PHE A 835 -71.92 37.45 40.60
C PHE A 835 -72.70 38.74 40.38
N THR A 836 -72.71 39.25 39.15
CA THR A 836 -73.49 40.43 38.76
C THR A 836 -75.00 40.23 38.97
N LYS A 837 -75.53 39.03 38.69
CA LYS A 837 -76.95 38.69 38.92
C LYS A 837 -77.31 38.59 40.40
N CYS A 838 -76.41 38.07 41.23
CA CYS A 838 -76.61 37.92 42.68
C CYS A 838 -76.17 39.19 43.46
N PHE A 839 -76.09 40.36 42.82
CA PHE A 839 -75.54 41.55 43.45
C PHE A 839 -76.38 42.08 44.63
N ASP A 840 -77.68 41.78 44.69
CA ASP A 840 -78.51 42.07 45.87
C ASP A 840 -78.00 41.34 47.12
N LEU A 841 -77.58 40.07 46.97
CA LEU A 841 -76.94 39.30 48.03
C LEU A 841 -75.60 39.91 48.43
N VAL A 842 -74.78 40.32 47.45
CA VAL A 842 -73.49 41.00 47.71
C VAL A 842 -73.71 42.31 48.46
N THR A 843 -74.74 43.07 48.10
CA THR A 843 -75.11 44.33 48.77
C THR A 843 -75.54 44.09 50.21
N TRP A 844 -76.29 43.01 50.45
CA TRP A 844 -76.64 42.59 51.80
C TRP A 844 -75.41 42.15 52.60
N LEU A 845 -74.55 41.30 52.02
CA LEU A 845 -73.30 40.83 52.66
C LEU A 845 -72.41 42.01 53.09
N ARG A 846 -72.19 42.98 52.20
CA ARG A 846 -71.39 44.18 52.52
C ARG A 846 -71.97 45.06 53.62
N LYS A 847 -73.30 45.03 53.83
CA LYS A 847 -73.97 45.80 54.88
C LYS A 847 -73.99 45.06 56.22
N SER A 848 -74.10 43.74 56.17
CA SER A 848 -74.32 42.89 57.34
C SER A 848 -73.04 42.25 57.88
N ILE A 849 -71.99 42.14 57.07
CA ILE A 849 -70.73 41.47 57.39
C ILE A 849 -69.58 42.38 56.91
N GLN A 850 -68.67 42.75 57.82
CA GLN A 850 -67.59 43.70 57.50
C GLN A 850 -66.41 43.03 56.78
N ASP A 851 -66.08 41.79 57.12
CA ASP A 851 -64.96 41.06 56.53
C ASP A 851 -65.14 39.53 56.50
N GLU A 852 -64.18 38.83 55.89
CA GLU A 852 -64.20 37.37 55.78
C GLU A 852 -64.14 36.64 57.14
N GLN A 853 -63.62 37.27 58.20
CA GLN A 853 -63.60 36.67 59.54
C GLN A 853 -64.98 36.71 60.18
N GLU A 854 -65.69 37.82 60.04
CA GLU A 854 -67.09 37.93 60.46
C GLU A 854 -68.00 36.98 59.68
N LEU A 855 -67.72 36.75 58.38
CA LEU A 855 -68.44 35.75 57.59
C LEU A 855 -68.33 34.35 58.21
N LYS A 856 -67.15 33.97 58.69
CA LYS A 856 -66.95 32.67 59.33
C LYS A 856 -67.76 32.54 60.62
N VAL A 857 -67.76 33.59 61.45
CA VAL A 857 -68.57 33.62 62.69
C VAL A 857 -70.06 33.55 62.37
N PHE A 858 -70.51 34.26 61.33
CA PHE A 858 -71.90 34.22 60.87
C PHE A 858 -72.31 32.81 60.42
N VAL A 859 -71.43 32.15 59.67
CA VAL A 859 -71.65 30.76 59.22
C VAL A 859 -71.67 29.80 60.40
N ASP A 860 -70.77 29.92 61.38
CA ASP A 860 -70.78 29.08 62.57
C ASP A 860 -72.09 29.23 63.37
N LEU A 861 -72.60 30.46 63.52
CA LEU A 861 -73.91 30.71 64.15
C LEU A 861 -75.08 30.16 63.33
N ALA A 862 -75.04 30.30 62.01
CA ALA A 862 -76.05 29.74 61.11
C ALA A 862 -76.08 28.21 61.17
N MET A 863 -74.91 27.56 61.21
CA MET A 863 -74.78 26.11 61.35
C MET A 863 -75.36 25.60 62.68
N ILE A 864 -75.13 26.32 63.79
CA ILE A 864 -75.76 26.01 65.08
C ILE A 864 -77.29 26.16 65.00
N SER A 865 -77.78 27.18 64.29
CA SER A 865 -79.22 27.42 64.13
C SER A 865 -79.91 26.39 63.23
N ALA A 866 -79.19 25.82 62.25
CA ALA A 866 -79.73 24.81 61.34
C ALA A 866 -79.93 23.44 62.01
N GLY A 867 -79.17 23.14 63.07
CA GLY A 867 -79.27 21.87 63.79
C GLY A 867 -78.69 20.70 62.97
N GLU A 868 -79.48 19.63 62.77
CA GLU A 868 -79.09 18.41 62.03
C GLU A 868 -79.78 18.29 60.66
N ASP A 869 -80.38 19.37 60.12
CA ASP A 869 -80.99 19.34 58.78
C ASP A 869 -79.93 19.47 57.67
N ASP A 870 -79.69 18.35 56.97
CA ASP A 870 -78.68 18.26 55.90
C ASP A 870 -78.87 19.32 54.80
N MET A 871 -80.13 19.69 54.47
CA MET A 871 -80.42 20.65 53.41
C MET A 871 -80.05 22.09 53.82
N GLU A 872 -80.40 22.51 55.03
CA GLU A 872 -80.02 23.82 55.56
C GLU A 872 -78.50 23.91 55.78
N ILE A 873 -77.86 22.82 56.23
CA ILE A 873 -76.40 22.73 56.33
C ILE A 873 -75.73 22.93 54.96
N ASP A 874 -76.22 22.25 53.92
CA ASP A 874 -75.70 22.39 52.56
C ASP A 874 -75.90 23.80 52.00
N ARG A 875 -77.04 24.45 52.28
CA ARG A 875 -77.30 25.85 51.87
C ARG A 875 -76.30 26.81 52.52
N ILE A 876 -76.02 26.65 53.81
CA ILE A 876 -75.05 27.46 54.54
C ILE A 876 -73.63 27.20 54.03
N SER A 877 -73.28 25.93 53.74
CA SER A 877 -71.99 25.55 53.16
C SER A 877 -71.79 26.12 51.75
N CYS A 878 -72.83 26.09 50.92
CA CYS A 878 -72.83 26.72 49.59
C CYS A 878 -72.60 28.23 49.69
N MET A 879 -73.36 28.92 50.56
CA MET A 879 -73.17 30.36 50.82
C MET A 879 -71.76 30.66 51.32
N HIS A 880 -71.24 29.89 52.28
CA HIS A 880 -69.88 30.08 52.80
C HIS A 880 -68.83 29.90 51.70
N THR A 881 -68.96 28.85 50.90
CA THR A 881 -68.02 28.53 49.81
C THR A 881 -68.04 29.60 48.71
N SER A 882 -69.22 30.05 48.29
CA SER A 882 -69.36 31.08 47.27
C SER A 882 -68.90 32.45 47.78
N CYS A 883 -69.28 32.85 48.99
CA CYS A 883 -68.85 34.12 49.58
C CYS A 883 -67.34 34.19 49.81
N LEU A 884 -66.69 33.10 50.21
CA LEU A 884 -65.22 33.05 50.30
C LEU A 884 -64.55 33.10 48.92
N GLY A 885 -65.06 32.36 47.94
CA GLY A 885 -64.48 32.36 46.60
C GLY A 885 -64.58 33.71 45.88
N PHE A 886 -65.62 34.50 46.18
CA PHE A 886 -65.77 35.87 45.70
C PHE A 886 -65.33 36.93 46.73
N GLY A 887 -64.71 36.53 47.85
CA GLY A 887 -64.40 37.40 48.99
C GLY A 887 -63.59 38.64 48.62
N SER A 888 -62.62 38.50 47.70
CA SER A 888 -61.83 39.62 47.20
C SER A 888 -62.65 40.67 46.43
N LEU A 889 -63.73 40.27 45.74
CA LEU A 889 -64.65 41.18 45.08
C LEU A 889 -65.73 41.71 46.04
N ILE A 890 -66.23 40.87 46.95
CA ILE A 890 -67.26 41.24 47.93
C ILE A 890 -66.71 42.26 48.91
N PHE A 891 -65.60 41.97 49.60
CA PHE A 891 -65.07 42.80 50.68
C PHE A 891 -63.94 43.72 50.23
N GLY A 892 -63.21 43.37 49.17
CA GLY A 892 -62.00 44.10 48.75
C GLY A 892 -62.23 45.26 47.75
N CYS A 893 -63.42 45.38 47.16
CA CYS A 893 -63.67 46.34 46.09
C CYS A 893 -64.16 47.72 46.61
N LYS A 894 -63.61 48.80 46.08
CA LYS A 894 -63.95 50.20 46.41
C LYS A 894 -64.45 50.95 45.18
N THR A 895 -65.24 51.99 45.38
CA THR A 895 -65.88 52.78 44.29
C THR A 895 -64.87 53.50 43.39
N ASP A 896 -63.67 53.82 43.88
CA ASP A 896 -62.60 54.49 43.13
C ASP A 896 -61.70 53.54 42.32
N HIS A 897 -61.91 52.23 42.40
CA HIS A 897 -61.11 51.25 41.65
C HIS A 897 -61.38 51.30 40.14
N GLY A 898 -60.29 51.32 39.36
CA GLY A 898 -60.34 51.23 37.88
C GLY A 898 -60.18 49.80 37.36
N PHE A 899 -60.06 49.66 36.04
CA PHE A 899 -59.96 48.35 35.38
C PHE A 899 -58.79 47.48 35.88
N ASP A 900 -57.58 48.05 35.99
CA ASP A 900 -56.39 47.32 36.45
C ASP A 900 -56.55 46.82 37.90
N ASP A 901 -57.28 47.55 38.75
CA ASP A 901 -57.53 47.18 40.14
C ASP A 901 -58.60 46.09 40.25
N LEU A 902 -59.66 46.19 39.45
CA LEU A 902 -60.70 45.16 39.34
C LEU A 902 -60.10 43.83 38.88
N MET A 903 -59.24 43.84 37.85
CA MET A 903 -58.59 42.63 37.36
C MET A 903 -57.67 41.99 38.40
N ARG A 904 -57.01 42.79 39.24
CA ARG A 904 -56.21 42.29 40.37
C ARG A 904 -57.08 41.62 41.43
N LEU A 905 -58.24 42.20 41.75
CA LEU A 905 -59.21 41.61 42.69
C LEU A 905 -59.90 40.36 42.14
N CYS A 906 -60.00 40.22 40.82
CA CYS A 906 -60.50 39.00 40.19
C CYS A 906 -59.47 37.85 40.23
N GLN A 907 -58.17 38.11 40.44
CA GLN A 907 -57.14 37.06 40.42
C GLN A 907 -57.35 35.96 41.48
N PRO A 908 -57.67 36.27 42.75
CA PRO A 908 -58.08 35.25 43.73
C PRO A 908 -59.38 34.53 43.34
N VAL A 909 -60.34 35.25 42.73
CA VAL A 909 -61.60 34.65 42.23
C VAL A 909 -61.32 33.63 41.15
N TRP A 910 -60.38 33.90 40.24
CA TRP A 910 -59.96 32.93 39.22
C TRP A 910 -59.40 31.65 39.85
N GLN A 911 -58.62 31.77 40.93
CA GLN A 911 -58.13 30.60 41.66
C GLN A 911 -59.27 29.81 42.30
N ALA A 912 -60.27 30.50 42.86
CA ALA A 912 -61.45 29.86 43.45
C ALA A 912 -62.34 29.17 42.39
N VAL A 913 -62.56 29.81 41.25
CA VAL A 913 -63.31 29.26 40.12
C VAL A 913 -62.59 28.05 39.51
N ASP A 914 -61.27 28.13 39.33
CA ASP A 914 -60.49 27.02 38.79
C ASP A 914 -60.44 25.83 39.76
N ALA A 915 -60.47 26.07 41.08
CA ALA A 915 -60.52 25.03 42.12
C ALA A 915 -61.92 24.43 42.31
N ASN A 916 -62.98 25.20 42.11
CA ASN A 916 -64.37 24.76 42.20
C ASN A 916 -65.19 25.35 41.05
N PRO A 917 -65.26 24.65 39.89
CA PRO A 917 -65.99 25.14 38.72
C PRO A 917 -67.50 25.32 38.94
N SER A 918 -68.09 24.68 39.95
CA SER A 918 -69.51 24.83 40.34
C SER A 918 -69.77 26.03 41.25
N ILE A 919 -68.77 26.87 41.53
CA ILE A 919 -68.92 27.99 42.47
C ILE A 919 -69.97 29.01 42.04
N GLU A 920 -70.22 29.14 40.74
CA GLU A 920 -71.29 29.99 40.20
C GLU A 920 -72.69 29.43 40.46
N GLU A 921 -72.85 28.11 40.61
CA GLU A 921 -74.14 27.49 40.97
C GLU A 921 -74.41 27.59 42.47
N LYS A 922 -73.34 27.73 43.28
CA LYS A 922 -73.40 27.89 44.73
C LYS A 922 -73.64 29.35 45.16
N LEU A 923 -73.40 30.31 44.27
CA LEU A 923 -73.66 31.74 44.46
C LEU A 923 -75.07 32.08 43.98
#